data_AF-A0AAW2KHI6-F1
#
_entry.id   AF-A0AAW2KHI6-F1
#
_cell.length_a   1.000
_cell.length_b   1.000
_cell.length_c   1.000
_cell.angle_alpha   90.00
_cell.angle_beta   90.00
_cell.angle_gamma   90.00
#
_symmetry.space_group_name_H-M   'P 1'
#
loop_
_entity.id
_entity.type
_entity.pdbx_description
1 polymer ?
#
loop_
_entity_poly.entity_id
_entity_poly.type
_entity_poly.pdbx_seq_one_letter_code
_entity_poly.pdbx_strand_id
1 'polypeptide(L)'
;MLRSPNEDGVSTLFYLQKIYADEWANFMERMHKEGMQDDSEIWTTKTRDLRLWASYRDRHCLVLDGYTRSQDVSSLGSLKQNSGINSQGITPPIARNLNRAGSSVSLLFKGHEFGVALMKYTYVVACQMYGVHKGKGDPRAEEILYLMKNNEALRVAYVDEVYLGREEVEYYSVLVKYDQQQQKEVEIYRIKLPGPLKLGEGKPENQNHAIIFTRGDALQAIDMNQDNYFEEALKMRNLLEEFKVNYGIRKPTILGVRENIFTGSVSSLAWFMSAQEMSFVTLGQRVLANPLKVRMHYGHPDVFDSGLLLQHMMVVVMVYTFLWGRLYLALSGVEDYARSANNNRALGSILNQQFIIQIGVFTALPMIVENSLEHGFLPAVWDFITMQLELASVFILSQWEHVRISLAICPQPFVKAIELGVILIVYASNSPLATNTFVYIAMTISSWFLVVSWIMSPFVFNPSGFDWLKTVYDFDDFMNWIWYRGILVKADQSWETWWYEEQDHFRTTGLWGKLLEIILDLRFFFFQYGIVYHLNIASGNRSIVVYLLSWIYLIVAVGIYIVMAYARDKYAANEHIYYRLVQFLVISSVVWETVVSLARLYDMIFGLIVMAPLAFLSWMPGFQQMQTRILFNEAFSRGLQISRILTGKKSNVDT
;
A
#
# COMPACT_ATOMS: atom_id res chain seq x y z
N MET A 1 -4.73 23.75 -10.87
CA MET A 1 -4.01 23.12 -9.76
C MET A 1 -3.97 24.00 -8.50
N LEU A 2 -3.24 25.13 -8.45
CA LEU A 2 -3.16 25.90 -7.19
C LEU A 2 -4.48 26.51 -6.70
N ARG A 3 -5.41 26.84 -7.61
CA ARG A 3 -6.75 27.37 -7.31
C ARG A 3 -7.88 26.33 -7.43
N SER A 4 -7.59 25.14 -7.95
CA SER A 4 -8.64 24.13 -8.09
C SER A 4 -9.01 23.64 -6.69
N PRO A 5 -10.29 23.73 -6.29
CA PRO A 5 -10.72 23.20 -5.01
C PRO A 5 -10.65 21.67 -5.01
N ASN A 6 -10.27 21.09 -3.88
CA ASN A 6 -10.41 19.67 -3.62
C ASN A 6 -11.87 19.32 -3.31
N GLU A 7 -12.16 18.05 -3.02
CA GLU A 7 -13.50 17.53 -2.67
C GLU A 7 -14.16 18.31 -1.51
N ASP A 8 -13.35 18.85 -0.59
CA ASP A 8 -13.79 19.70 0.53
C ASP A 8 -13.96 21.19 0.19
N GLY A 9 -13.82 21.59 -1.08
CA GLY A 9 -13.95 22.98 -1.52
C GLY A 9 -12.73 23.88 -1.26
N VAL A 10 -11.63 23.32 -0.73
CA VAL A 10 -10.42 24.06 -0.35
C VAL A 10 -9.34 23.94 -1.44
N SER A 11 -8.71 25.06 -1.81
CA SER A 11 -7.60 25.06 -2.77
C SER A 11 -6.23 24.88 -2.08
N THR A 12 -5.27 24.28 -2.79
CA THR A 12 -3.89 24.10 -2.28
C THR A 12 -3.25 25.42 -1.88
N LEU A 13 -3.47 26.50 -2.64
CA LEU A 13 -2.90 27.80 -2.27
C LEU A 13 -3.53 28.35 -0.99
N PHE A 14 -4.85 28.21 -0.81
CA PHE A 14 -5.51 28.64 0.43
C PHE A 14 -4.90 27.94 1.65
N TYR A 15 -4.61 26.64 1.53
CA TYR A 15 -3.96 25.87 2.59
C TYR A 15 -2.54 26.41 2.90
N LEU A 16 -1.71 26.62 1.87
CA LEU A 16 -0.35 27.15 2.03
C LEU A 16 -0.35 28.56 2.63
N GLN A 17 -1.28 29.43 2.23
CA GLN A 17 -1.43 30.78 2.78
C GLN A 17 -1.82 30.74 4.26
N LYS A 18 -2.61 29.76 4.69
CA LYS A 18 -3.03 29.63 6.09
C LYS A 18 -1.93 29.08 7.00
N ILE A 19 -1.14 28.11 6.51
CA ILE A 19 -0.04 27.54 7.29
C ILE A 19 1.17 28.48 7.34
N TYR A 20 1.47 29.16 6.23
CA TYR A 20 2.63 30.03 6.09
C TYR A 20 2.22 31.49 5.90
N ALA A 21 1.31 31.98 6.75
CA ALA A 21 0.75 33.34 6.64
C ALA A 21 1.83 34.43 6.65
N ASP A 22 2.82 34.30 7.53
CA ASP A 22 3.93 35.25 7.65
C ASP A 22 4.83 35.25 6.41
N GLU A 23 5.11 34.07 5.84
CA GLU A 23 5.91 33.96 4.63
C GLU A 23 5.17 34.43 3.37
N TRP A 24 3.84 34.25 3.35
CA TRP A 24 2.99 34.78 2.31
C TRP A 24 3.02 36.31 2.31
N ALA A 25 2.91 36.94 3.48
CA ALA A 25 3.03 38.39 3.62
C ALA A 25 4.38 38.90 3.12
N ASN A 26 5.48 38.25 3.52
CA ASN A 26 6.83 38.59 3.05
C ASN A 26 6.99 38.38 1.54
N PHE A 27 6.38 37.35 0.97
CA PHE A 27 6.39 37.11 -0.46
C PHE A 27 5.65 38.20 -1.24
N MET A 28 4.45 38.57 -0.80
CA MET A 28 3.69 39.67 -1.38
C MET A 28 4.47 40.98 -1.30
N GLU A 29 5.11 41.28 -0.17
CA GLU A 29 5.95 42.48 -0.01
C GLU A 29 7.11 42.51 -1.02
N ARG A 30 7.78 41.37 -1.26
CA ARG A 30 8.83 41.27 -2.28
C ARG A 30 8.29 41.48 -3.69
N MET A 31 7.14 40.90 -4.02
CA MET A 31 6.54 41.07 -5.35
C MET A 31 6.17 42.53 -5.63
N HIS A 32 5.64 43.25 -4.63
CA HIS A 32 5.39 44.69 -4.73
C HIS A 32 6.67 45.50 -4.95
N LYS A 33 7.77 45.16 -4.25
CA LYS A 33 9.08 45.80 -4.46
C LYS A 33 9.68 45.51 -5.84
N GLU A 34 9.34 44.37 -6.44
CA GLU A 34 9.73 44.00 -7.81
C GLU A 34 8.82 44.60 -8.90
N GLY A 35 7.93 45.53 -8.53
CA GLY A 35 7.13 46.31 -9.47
C GLY A 35 5.68 45.84 -9.65
N MET A 36 5.18 44.91 -8.83
CA MET A 36 3.77 44.53 -8.80
C MET A 36 2.94 45.64 -8.16
N GLN A 37 1.93 46.18 -8.86
CA GLN A 37 1.08 47.25 -8.33
C GLN A 37 -0.28 46.74 -7.82
N ASP A 38 -0.84 45.74 -8.47
CA ASP A 38 -2.08 45.08 -8.04
C ASP A 38 -1.87 43.60 -7.71
N ASP A 39 -2.55 43.11 -6.68
CA ASP A 39 -2.48 41.72 -6.23
C ASP A 39 -3.00 40.75 -7.31
N SER A 40 -3.79 41.22 -8.28
CA SER A 40 -4.25 40.39 -9.40
C SER A 40 -3.13 40.04 -10.38
N GLU A 41 -2.06 40.84 -10.45
CA GLU A 41 -0.91 40.61 -11.33
C GLU A 41 -0.10 39.36 -10.96
N ILE A 42 -0.29 38.85 -9.74
CA ILE A 42 0.34 37.61 -9.29
C ILE A 42 -0.11 36.38 -10.08
N TRP A 43 -1.25 36.50 -10.77
CA TRP A 43 -1.89 35.45 -11.56
C TRP A 43 -1.66 35.58 -13.06
N THR A 44 -1.04 36.69 -13.49
CA THR A 44 -0.75 36.96 -14.89
C THR A 44 0.76 37.03 -15.08
N THR A 45 1.39 38.08 -14.55
CA THR A 45 2.79 38.43 -14.77
C THR A 45 3.72 37.66 -13.83
N LYS A 46 3.36 37.53 -12.55
CA LYS A 46 4.19 36.87 -11.51
C LYS A 46 3.76 35.43 -11.21
N THR A 47 3.00 34.81 -12.12
CA THR A 47 2.50 33.44 -11.97
C THR A 47 3.62 32.42 -11.75
N ARG A 48 4.79 32.65 -12.36
CA ARG A 48 5.96 31.78 -12.20
C ARG A 48 6.54 31.85 -10.79
N ASP A 49 6.68 33.06 -10.24
CA ASP A 49 7.19 33.28 -8.90
C ASP A 49 6.24 32.71 -7.85
N LEU A 50 4.92 32.84 -8.08
CA LEU A 50 3.90 32.20 -7.26
C LEU A 50 4.01 30.66 -7.28
N ARG A 51 4.21 30.06 -8.45
CA ARG A 51 4.41 28.60 -8.59
C ARG A 51 5.69 28.15 -7.88
N LEU A 52 6.78 28.90 -7.98
CA LEU A 52 8.03 28.60 -7.27
C LEU A 52 7.82 28.72 -5.75
N TRP A 53 7.18 29.79 -5.29
CA TRP A 53 6.86 29.98 -3.87
C TRP A 53 6.07 28.80 -3.31
N ALA A 54 5.02 28.38 -4.03
CA ALA A 54 4.20 27.23 -3.65
C ALA A 54 5.01 25.92 -3.67
N SER A 55 5.83 25.71 -4.70
CA SER A 55 6.64 24.48 -4.86
C SER A 55 7.67 24.30 -3.75
N TYR A 56 8.25 25.37 -3.21
CA TYR A 56 9.20 25.28 -2.09
C TYR A 56 8.53 24.93 -0.75
N ARG A 57 7.20 25.09 -0.64
CA ARG A 57 6.45 24.95 0.62
C ARG A 57 5.52 23.75 0.63
N ASP A 58 5.14 23.28 -0.55
CA ASP A 58 4.43 22.03 -0.68
C ASP A 58 5.36 20.86 -0.33
N ARG A 59 5.01 20.15 0.74
CA ARG A 59 5.82 19.10 1.38
C ARG A 59 6.15 17.94 0.45
N HIS A 60 5.39 17.79 -0.63
CA HIS A 60 5.63 16.79 -1.68
C HIS A 60 6.84 17.11 -2.58
N CYS A 61 7.34 18.35 -2.59
CA CYS A 61 8.48 18.79 -3.40
C CYS A 61 9.81 18.82 -2.62
N LEU A 62 10.04 17.80 -1.78
CA LEU A 62 11.27 17.61 -0.97
C LEU A 62 12.58 17.66 -1.78
N VAL A 63 12.56 17.41 -3.09
CA VAL A 63 13.76 17.44 -3.94
C VAL A 63 14.36 18.84 -4.02
N LEU A 64 13.53 19.88 -4.17
CA LEU A 64 14.00 21.27 -4.25
C LEU A 64 14.19 21.89 -2.86
N ASP A 65 13.33 21.59 -1.88
CA ASP A 65 13.52 22.10 -0.50
C ASP A 65 14.76 21.45 0.18
N GLY A 66 15.03 20.17 -0.09
CA GLY A 66 16.29 19.52 0.29
C GLY A 66 17.51 20.09 -0.43
N TYR A 67 17.42 20.41 -1.72
CA TYR A 67 18.45 21.13 -2.48
C TYR A 67 18.75 22.51 -1.89
N THR A 68 17.72 23.29 -1.53
CA THR A 68 17.88 24.65 -1.02
C THR A 68 18.28 24.66 0.47
N ARG A 69 17.68 23.81 1.32
CA ARG A 69 18.08 23.69 2.73
C ARG A 69 19.43 23.05 2.93
N SER A 70 19.85 22.08 2.12
CA SER A 70 21.22 21.54 2.24
C SER A 70 22.26 22.59 1.86
N GLN A 71 21.94 23.49 0.93
CA GLN A 71 22.74 24.68 0.60
C GLN A 71 22.73 25.72 1.73
N ASP A 72 21.58 25.99 2.35
CA ASP A 72 21.45 26.96 3.45
C ASP A 72 21.99 26.46 4.80
N VAL A 73 21.89 25.17 5.12
CA VAL A 73 22.46 24.60 6.36
C VAL A 73 23.98 24.56 6.29
N SER A 74 24.54 24.39 5.10
CA SER A 74 25.99 24.52 4.85
C SER A 74 26.48 25.94 5.17
N SER A 75 25.68 26.97 4.82
CA SER A 75 26.02 28.37 5.07
C SER A 75 25.71 28.82 6.52
N LEU A 76 24.63 28.32 7.14
CA LEU A 76 24.26 28.66 8.52
C LEU A 76 25.14 27.98 9.59
N GLY A 77 25.63 26.77 9.30
CA GLY A 77 26.52 26.02 10.21
C GLY A 77 27.85 26.73 10.44
N SER A 78 28.35 27.49 9.45
CA SER A 78 29.59 28.28 9.57
C SER A 78 29.37 29.65 10.25
N LEU A 79 28.17 30.24 10.08
CA LEU A 79 27.78 31.49 10.76
C LEU A 79 27.72 31.35 12.29
N LYS A 80 27.22 30.21 12.81
CA LYS A 80 27.23 29.92 14.25
C LYS A 80 28.62 29.63 14.82
N GLN A 81 29.59 29.23 13.98
CA GLN A 81 30.97 29.01 14.41
C GLN A 81 31.78 30.31 14.49
N ASN A 82 31.33 31.37 13.80
CA ASN A 82 31.98 32.68 13.80
C ASN A 82 31.46 33.64 14.89
N SER A 83 30.32 33.38 15.51
CA SER A 83 29.75 34.24 16.58
C SER A 83 30.11 33.79 18.00
N GLY A 84 31.05 32.86 18.15
CA GLY A 84 31.49 32.28 19.43
C GLY A 84 32.89 32.68 19.92
N ILE A 85 33.53 33.69 19.32
CA ILE A 85 34.83 34.21 19.82
C ILE A 85 34.61 35.64 20.33
N ASN A 86 33.99 35.76 21.49
CA ASN A 86 34.17 36.86 22.45
C ASN A 86 33.31 36.63 23.70
N SER A 87 33.67 35.62 24.50
CA SER A 87 33.35 35.61 25.93
C SER A 87 34.38 34.77 26.68
N GLN A 88 35.17 35.45 27.53
CA GLN A 88 36.01 34.81 28.54
C GLN A 88 35.10 34.14 29.58
N GLY A 89 35.30 32.84 29.84
CA GLY A 89 34.66 32.18 30.99
C GLY A 89 34.58 30.65 30.94
N ILE A 90 35.51 30.00 31.65
CA ILE A 90 35.39 28.71 32.36
C ILE A 90 35.07 27.45 31.50
N THR A 91 36.10 26.63 31.29
CA THR A 91 36.06 25.28 30.69
C THR A 91 35.55 24.19 31.65
N PRO A 92 34.71 23.24 31.19
CA PRO A 92 34.65 21.86 31.71
C PRO A 92 35.32 20.84 30.75
N PRO A 93 35.69 19.63 31.22
CA PRO A 93 36.71 18.81 30.56
C PRO A 93 36.18 17.92 29.43
N ILE A 94 36.82 18.08 28.27
CA ILE A 94 37.28 17.09 27.28
C ILE A 94 36.51 15.74 27.24
N ALA A 95 35.52 15.67 26.34
CA ALA A 95 35.22 14.43 25.64
C ALA A 95 36.20 14.28 24.47
N ARG A 96 36.87 13.12 24.38
CA ARG A 96 37.82 12.77 23.30
C ARG A 96 37.10 12.76 21.96
N ASN A 97 37.15 13.88 21.24
CA ASN A 97 36.77 13.93 19.83
C ASN A 97 37.84 13.23 18.99
N LEU A 98 37.40 12.22 18.25
CA LEU A 98 38.13 11.66 17.11
C LEU A 98 38.35 12.79 16.10
N ASN A 99 39.55 13.35 16.08
CA ASN A 99 39.96 14.32 15.08
C ASN A 99 39.98 13.64 13.70
N ARG A 100 38.88 13.80 12.96
CA ARG A 100 38.89 13.66 11.51
C ARG A 100 39.76 14.79 10.99
N ALA A 101 40.98 14.47 10.57
CA ALA A 101 41.93 15.43 10.05
C ALA A 101 41.23 16.36 9.04
N GLY A 102 41.16 17.65 9.37
CA GLY A 102 40.62 18.67 8.48
C GLY A 102 41.48 18.68 7.21
N SER A 103 40.93 18.15 6.12
CA SER A 103 41.56 18.23 4.81
C SER A 103 41.79 19.70 4.47
N SER A 104 43.01 20.08 4.11
CA SER A 104 43.39 21.42 3.68
C SER A 104 42.53 21.98 2.53
N VAL A 105 41.76 21.12 1.86
CA VAL A 105 40.76 21.46 0.84
C VAL A 105 39.59 22.26 1.42
N SER A 106 39.17 22.03 2.67
CA SER A 106 38.03 22.76 3.25
C SER A 106 38.30 24.24 3.54
N LEU A 107 39.58 24.64 3.61
CA LEU A 107 39.99 26.04 3.81
C LEU A 107 40.08 26.84 2.50
N LEU A 108 40.21 26.17 1.35
CA LEU A 108 40.32 26.78 0.02
C LEU A 108 38.98 27.23 -0.58
N PHE A 109 37.85 26.68 -0.11
CA PHE A 109 36.51 26.97 -0.63
C PHE A 109 35.69 27.97 0.21
N LYS A 110 36.37 28.86 0.96
CA LYS A 110 35.70 29.97 1.66
C LYS A 110 34.92 30.83 0.65
N GLY A 111 33.60 30.92 0.78
CA GLY A 111 32.71 31.66 -0.13
C GLY A 111 32.28 30.91 -1.40
N HIS A 112 32.64 29.62 -1.57
CA HIS A 112 32.27 28.77 -2.71
C HIS A 112 31.39 27.57 -2.26
N GLU A 113 30.60 27.76 -1.20
CA GLU A 113 29.77 26.71 -0.59
C GLU A 113 28.76 26.12 -1.59
N PHE A 114 28.21 26.97 -2.46
CA PHE A 114 27.36 26.58 -3.57
C PHE A 114 28.08 25.62 -4.54
N GLY A 115 29.32 25.94 -4.93
CA GLY A 115 30.13 25.08 -5.80
C GLY A 115 30.49 23.75 -5.15
N VAL A 116 30.73 23.73 -3.83
CA VAL A 116 30.98 22.49 -3.08
C VAL A 116 29.74 21.61 -3.01
N ALA A 117 28.56 22.18 -2.81
CA ALA A 117 27.30 21.43 -2.83
C ALA A 117 27.02 20.85 -4.23
N LEU A 118 27.23 21.63 -5.29
CA LEU A 118 27.09 21.19 -6.68
C LEU A 118 28.07 20.08 -7.08
N MET A 119 29.28 20.07 -6.50
CA MET A 119 30.24 18.98 -6.71
C MET A 119 29.91 17.71 -5.92
N LYS A 120 29.23 17.85 -4.77
CA LYS A 120 28.89 16.73 -3.88
C LYS A 120 27.61 16.01 -4.29
N TYR A 121 26.62 16.73 -4.79
CA TYR A 121 25.31 16.18 -5.10
C TYR A 121 25.00 16.29 -6.59
N THR A 122 24.58 15.17 -7.18
CA THR A 122 24.05 15.11 -8.54
C THR A 122 22.56 14.83 -8.48
N TYR A 123 21.77 15.68 -9.13
CA TYR A 123 20.31 15.56 -9.17
C TYR A 123 19.88 15.07 -10.54
N VAL A 124 19.20 13.93 -10.57
CA VAL A 124 18.55 13.39 -11.77
C VAL A 124 17.05 13.40 -11.50
N VAL A 125 16.31 14.21 -12.23
CA VAL A 125 14.85 14.26 -12.17
C VAL A 125 14.29 13.45 -13.33
N ALA A 126 13.51 12.44 -13.01
CA ALA A 126 12.86 11.60 -14.00
C ALA A 126 11.50 12.19 -14.39
N CYS A 127 11.32 12.49 -15.67
CA CYS A 127 10.08 12.96 -16.25
C CYS A 127 9.86 12.24 -17.59
N GLN A 128 9.25 11.05 -17.54
CA GLN A 128 9.00 10.22 -18.72
C GLN A 128 8.41 10.99 -19.92
N MET A 129 7.42 11.86 -19.65
CA MET A 129 6.66 12.56 -20.69
C MET A 129 7.38 13.80 -21.27
N TYR A 130 8.55 14.18 -20.76
CA TYR A 130 9.23 15.40 -21.19
C TYR A 130 9.52 15.43 -22.69
N GLY A 131 9.98 14.31 -23.28
CA GLY A 131 10.22 14.21 -24.73
C GLY A 131 8.96 14.47 -25.57
N VAL A 132 7.84 13.88 -25.17
CA VAL A 132 6.53 14.07 -25.83
C VAL A 132 6.03 15.51 -25.67
N HIS A 133 6.15 16.08 -24.46
CA HIS A 133 5.77 17.47 -24.19
C HIS A 133 6.60 18.44 -25.03
N LYS A 134 7.90 18.19 -25.16
CA LYS A 134 8.82 18.96 -25.99
C LYS A 134 8.44 18.89 -27.47
N GLY A 135 8.15 17.69 -27.99
CA GLY A 135 7.71 17.52 -29.38
C GLY A 135 6.38 18.22 -29.71
N LYS A 136 5.50 18.39 -28.71
CA LYS A 136 4.21 19.08 -28.85
C LYS A 136 4.28 20.59 -28.59
N GLY A 137 5.41 21.13 -28.14
CA GLY A 137 5.50 22.53 -27.71
C GLY A 137 4.67 22.84 -26.47
N ASP A 138 4.55 21.89 -25.54
CA ASP A 138 3.78 22.06 -24.30
C ASP A 138 4.50 23.02 -23.34
N PRO A 139 3.80 24.00 -22.72
CA PRO A 139 4.39 24.93 -21.75
C PRO A 139 5.14 24.25 -20.60
N ARG A 140 4.75 23.03 -20.21
CA ARG A 140 5.43 22.25 -19.16
C ARG A 140 6.87 21.90 -19.54
N ALA A 141 7.15 21.67 -20.83
CA ALA A 141 8.51 21.41 -21.28
C ALA A 141 9.40 22.67 -21.17
N GLU A 142 8.82 23.86 -21.41
CA GLU A 142 9.53 25.13 -21.24
C GLU A 142 9.84 25.42 -19.77
N GLU A 143 8.94 25.05 -18.86
CA GLU A 143 9.18 25.16 -17.41
C GLU A 143 10.32 24.25 -16.95
N ILE A 144 10.37 23.01 -17.44
CA ILE A 144 11.47 22.08 -17.14
C ILE A 144 12.79 22.60 -17.72
N LEU A 145 12.78 23.12 -18.95
CA LEU A 145 13.96 23.73 -19.57
C LEU A 145 14.49 24.92 -18.75
N TYR A 146 13.60 25.77 -18.24
CA TYR A 146 13.99 26.85 -17.34
C TYR A 146 14.60 26.36 -16.03
N LEU A 147 14.06 25.30 -15.43
CA LEU A 147 14.65 24.70 -14.24
C LEU A 147 16.06 24.20 -14.52
N MET A 148 16.30 23.56 -15.67
CA MET A 148 17.65 23.14 -16.08
C MET A 148 18.57 24.34 -16.36
N LYS A 149 18.05 25.42 -16.93
CA LYS A 149 18.82 26.65 -17.18
C LYS A 149 19.24 27.34 -15.90
N ASN A 150 18.42 27.30 -14.85
CA ASN A 150 18.74 27.96 -13.58
C ASN A 150 19.49 27.07 -12.58
N ASN A 151 19.54 25.76 -12.81
CA ASN A 151 20.20 24.80 -11.94
C ASN A 151 21.22 23.96 -12.71
N GLU A 152 22.50 24.31 -12.62
CA GLU A 152 23.55 23.68 -13.41
C GLU A 152 23.76 22.18 -13.09
N ALA A 153 23.52 21.75 -11.85
CA ALA A 153 23.63 20.34 -11.47
C ALA A 153 22.39 19.50 -11.83
N LEU A 154 21.29 20.14 -12.23
CA LEU A 154 20.04 19.46 -12.55
C LEU A 154 20.17 18.77 -13.91
N ARG A 155 19.88 17.47 -13.90
CA ARG A 155 19.78 16.64 -15.11
C ARG A 155 18.36 16.08 -15.18
N VAL A 156 17.80 16.00 -16.38
CA VAL A 156 16.46 15.47 -16.58
C VAL A 156 16.56 14.19 -17.39
N ALA A 157 15.97 13.11 -16.88
CA ALA A 157 15.86 11.84 -17.60
C ALA A 157 14.43 11.70 -18.12
N TYR A 158 14.26 11.31 -19.38
CA TYR A 158 12.94 11.06 -19.98
C TYR A 158 12.96 9.82 -20.86
N VAL A 159 11.78 9.43 -21.36
CA VAL A 159 11.63 8.31 -22.29
C VAL A 159 11.28 8.85 -23.66
N ASP A 160 12.06 8.43 -24.65
CA ASP A 160 11.85 8.73 -26.06
C ASP A 160 11.31 7.50 -26.79
N GLU A 161 10.28 7.69 -27.60
CA GLU A 161 9.62 6.64 -28.38
C GLU A 161 9.90 6.89 -29.86
N VAL A 162 10.70 6.02 -30.47
CA VAL A 162 11.10 6.12 -31.88
C VAL A 162 10.31 5.09 -32.69
N TYR A 163 9.45 5.58 -33.56
CA TYR A 163 8.62 4.76 -34.45
C TYR A 163 9.42 4.41 -35.72
N LEU A 164 9.85 3.16 -35.86
CA LEU A 164 10.60 2.66 -37.02
C LEU A 164 9.68 2.15 -38.15
N GLY A 165 8.38 1.97 -37.89
CA GLY A 165 7.38 1.48 -38.84
C GLY A 165 5.95 1.59 -38.30
N ARG A 166 5.01 0.81 -38.84
CA ARG A 166 3.59 0.81 -38.39
C ARG A 166 3.37 0.14 -37.03
N GLU A 167 4.23 -0.80 -36.62
CA GLU A 167 4.07 -1.58 -35.38
C GLU A 167 5.35 -1.71 -34.54
N GLU A 168 6.51 -1.26 -35.04
CA GLU A 168 7.77 -1.33 -34.29
C GLU A 168 8.09 0.02 -33.64
N VAL A 169 8.01 0.04 -32.30
CA VAL A 169 8.39 1.18 -31.46
C VAL A 169 9.61 0.81 -30.63
N GLU A 170 10.66 1.59 -30.76
CA GLU A 170 11.83 1.48 -29.90
C GLU A 170 11.76 2.52 -28.77
N TYR A 171 12.05 2.06 -27.56
CA TYR A 171 12.05 2.90 -26.37
C TYR A 171 13.49 3.22 -25.97
N TYR A 172 13.76 4.49 -25.70
CA TYR A 172 15.06 4.96 -25.24
C TYR A 172 14.89 5.73 -23.93
N SER A 173 15.79 5.50 -22.97
CA SER A 173 15.96 6.43 -21.86
C SER A 173 17.05 7.44 -22.21
N VAL A 174 16.71 8.72 -22.12
CA VAL A 174 17.58 9.83 -22.51
C VAL A 174 17.82 10.73 -21.31
N LEU A 175 19.08 11.08 -21.07
CA LEU A 175 19.50 12.03 -20.06
C LEU A 175 19.93 13.33 -20.72
N VAL A 176 19.31 14.43 -20.32
CA VAL A 176 19.62 15.78 -20.82
C VAL A 176 20.07 16.72 -19.72
N LYS A 177 20.85 17.73 -20.12
CA LYS A 177 21.25 18.86 -19.30
C LYS A 177 21.28 20.12 -20.15
N TYR A 178 21.07 21.28 -19.52
CA TYR A 178 21.33 22.57 -20.17
C TYR A 178 22.81 22.93 -20.10
N ASP A 179 23.45 23.13 -21.25
CA ASP A 179 24.80 23.63 -21.35
C ASP A 179 24.79 25.16 -21.39
N GLN A 180 25.34 25.79 -20.36
CA GLN A 180 25.44 27.25 -20.24
C GLN A 180 26.39 27.86 -21.28
N GLN A 181 27.41 27.13 -21.73
CA GLN A 181 28.35 27.66 -22.71
C GLN A 181 27.72 27.68 -24.10
N GLN A 182 27.01 26.60 -24.45
CA GLN A 182 26.36 26.48 -25.76
C GLN A 182 24.94 27.09 -25.79
N GLN A 183 24.43 27.55 -24.64
CA GLN A 183 23.06 28.08 -24.46
C GLN A 183 21.98 27.16 -25.08
N LYS A 184 22.17 25.84 -24.94
CA LYS A 184 21.23 24.84 -25.44
C LYS A 184 21.18 23.62 -24.56
N GLU A 185 20.08 22.90 -24.65
CA GLU A 185 19.95 21.56 -24.11
C GLU A 185 20.84 20.59 -24.88
N VAL A 186 21.54 19.72 -24.16
CA VAL A 186 22.44 18.72 -24.70
C VAL A 186 22.05 17.35 -24.14
N GLU A 187 21.90 16.38 -25.03
CA GLU A 187 21.78 14.97 -24.66
C GLU A 187 23.14 14.45 -24.19
N ILE A 188 23.19 13.94 -22.96
CA ILE A 188 24.39 13.36 -22.37
C ILE A 188 24.47 11.87 -22.72
N TYR A 189 23.37 11.15 -22.47
CA TYR A 189 23.28 9.72 -22.69
C TYR A 189 21.96 9.35 -23.33
N ARG A 190 21.99 8.32 -24.16
CA ARG A 190 20.83 7.68 -24.77
C ARG A 190 21.03 6.17 -24.69
N ILE A 191 20.14 5.48 -23.98
CA ILE A 191 20.24 4.04 -23.75
C ILE A 191 18.95 3.39 -24.25
N LYS A 192 19.08 2.38 -25.11
CA LYS A 192 17.94 1.60 -25.60
C LYS A 192 17.37 0.73 -24.48
N LEU A 193 16.06 0.81 -24.28
CA LEU A 193 15.32 0.02 -23.31
C LEU A 193 14.85 -1.31 -23.96
N PRO A 194 14.70 -2.38 -23.16
CA PRO A 194 14.31 -3.70 -23.67
C PRO A 194 12.83 -3.80 -24.10
N GLY A 195 12.00 -2.82 -23.78
CA GLY A 195 10.57 -2.82 -24.07
C GLY A 195 9.85 -1.57 -23.55
N PRO A 196 8.50 -1.55 -23.58
CA PRO A 196 7.71 -0.42 -23.08
C PRO A 196 7.91 -0.23 -21.58
N LEU A 197 8.08 1.02 -21.13
CA LEU A 197 8.33 1.33 -19.71
C LEU A 197 7.06 1.42 -18.85
N LYS A 198 5.88 1.61 -19.45
CA LYS A 198 4.61 1.79 -18.72
C LYS A 198 4.04 0.45 -18.23
N LEU A 199 4.79 -0.25 -17.40
CA LEU A 199 4.43 -1.56 -16.85
C LEU A 199 3.87 -1.49 -15.41
N GLY A 200 3.91 -0.32 -14.75
CA GLY A 200 3.50 -0.16 -13.36
C GLY A 200 3.31 1.30 -12.96
N GLU A 201 3.34 1.57 -11.65
CA GLU A 201 3.13 2.88 -11.04
C GLU A 201 4.06 3.98 -11.56
N GLY A 202 3.53 5.19 -11.72
CA GLY A 202 4.24 6.27 -12.41
C GLY A 202 5.52 6.74 -11.68
N LYS A 203 5.48 6.89 -10.35
CA LYS A 203 6.61 7.39 -9.55
C LYS A 203 7.82 6.42 -9.51
N PRO A 204 7.66 5.12 -9.19
CA PRO A 204 8.78 4.19 -9.19
C PRO A 204 9.32 3.96 -10.61
N GLU A 205 8.48 3.86 -11.64
CA GLU A 205 8.96 3.65 -13.02
C GLU A 205 9.82 4.81 -13.54
N ASN A 206 9.45 6.05 -13.21
CA ASN A 206 10.27 7.22 -13.46
C ASN A 206 11.67 7.04 -12.85
N GLN A 207 11.76 6.61 -11.59
CA GLN A 207 13.05 6.44 -10.92
C GLN A 207 13.83 5.23 -11.44
N ASN A 208 13.16 4.13 -11.78
CA ASN A 208 13.76 2.90 -12.29
C ASN A 208 14.53 3.11 -13.58
N HIS A 209 13.94 3.81 -14.55
CA HIS A 209 14.65 4.07 -15.81
C HIS A 209 15.79 5.08 -15.65
N ALA A 210 15.68 5.99 -14.68
CA ALA A 210 16.68 7.02 -14.45
C ALA A 210 17.89 6.53 -13.62
N ILE A 211 17.73 5.43 -12.87
CA ILE A 211 18.75 4.90 -11.96
C ILE A 211 20.09 4.59 -12.67
N ILE A 212 20.03 4.18 -13.94
CA ILE A 212 21.20 3.86 -14.76
C ILE A 212 22.14 5.06 -14.96
N PHE A 213 21.62 6.28 -14.86
CA PHE A 213 22.37 7.53 -14.99
C PHE A 213 22.97 8.04 -13.69
N THR A 214 22.63 7.39 -12.58
CA THR A 214 23.09 7.80 -11.25
C THR A 214 24.27 6.92 -10.82
N ARG A 215 25.36 7.56 -10.38
CA ARG A 215 26.55 6.90 -9.82
C ARG A 215 27.08 7.75 -8.68
N GLY A 216 27.47 7.12 -7.57
CA GLY A 216 28.00 7.80 -6.39
C GLY A 216 28.08 6.89 -5.17
N ASP A 217 28.55 7.43 -4.05
CA ASP A 217 28.68 6.69 -2.78
C ASP A 217 27.32 6.35 -2.15
N ALA A 218 26.30 7.16 -2.43
CA ALA A 218 24.93 6.97 -1.95
C ALA A 218 23.93 7.41 -3.02
N LEU A 219 22.84 6.65 -3.15
CA LEU A 219 21.69 6.96 -3.99
C LEU A 219 20.48 7.13 -3.08
N GLN A 220 19.81 8.28 -3.19
CA GLN A 220 18.56 8.54 -2.50
C GLN A 220 17.43 8.53 -3.52
N ALA A 221 16.52 7.56 -3.37
CA ALA A 221 15.24 7.53 -4.06
C ALA A 221 14.16 8.09 -3.11
N ILE A 222 13.11 8.69 -3.67
CA ILE A 222 12.04 9.31 -2.90
C ILE A 222 10.72 8.68 -3.33
N ASP A 223 9.96 8.15 -2.37
CA ASP A 223 8.61 7.63 -2.59
C ASP A 223 8.55 6.62 -3.75
N MET A 224 9.50 5.67 -3.74
CA MET A 224 9.66 4.63 -4.75
C MET A 224 8.70 3.45 -4.47
N ASN A 225 7.43 3.75 -4.19
CA ASN A 225 6.43 2.77 -3.74
C ASN A 225 6.03 1.87 -4.91
N GLN A 226 6.67 0.71 -5.04
CA GLN A 226 6.32 -0.25 -6.09
C GLN A 226 5.11 -1.07 -5.66
N ASP A 227 4.39 -1.56 -6.66
CA ASP A 227 3.37 -2.55 -6.44
C ASP A 227 4.00 -3.91 -6.06
N ASN A 228 3.23 -4.71 -5.32
CA ASN A 228 3.64 -6.02 -4.85
C ASN A 228 3.46 -7.14 -5.91
N TYR A 229 3.58 -6.83 -7.20
CA TYR A 229 3.44 -7.83 -8.27
C TYR A 229 4.76 -8.58 -8.52
N PHE A 230 4.67 -9.82 -9.00
CA PHE A 230 5.87 -10.60 -9.34
C PHE A 230 6.67 -9.93 -10.46
N GLU A 231 5.96 -9.31 -11.41
CA GLU A 231 6.49 -8.57 -12.55
C GLU A 231 7.34 -7.37 -12.11
N GLU A 232 6.96 -6.70 -11.01
CA GLU A 232 7.72 -5.59 -10.41
C GLU A 232 9.08 -6.07 -9.87
N ALA A 233 9.12 -7.26 -9.27
CA ALA A 233 10.36 -7.87 -8.79
C ALA A 233 11.38 -8.09 -9.93
N LEU A 234 10.90 -8.39 -11.13
CA LEU A 234 11.76 -8.63 -12.30
C LEU A 234 12.48 -7.34 -12.76
N LYS A 235 11.89 -6.17 -12.48
CA LYS A 235 12.49 -4.86 -12.81
C LYS A 235 13.71 -4.56 -11.95
N MET A 236 13.73 -5.06 -10.71
CA MET A 236 14.78 -4.77 -9.72
C MET A 236 16.07 -5.58 -9.93
N ARG A 237 16.09 -6.53 -10.88
CA ARG A 237 17.24 -7.41 -11.10
C ARG A 237 18.57 -6.66 -11.24
N ASN A 238 18.62 -5.64 -12.07
CA ASN A 238 19.85 -4.88 -12.33
C ASN A 238 20.34 -4.17 -11.07
N LEU A 239 19.42 -3.59 -10.29
CA LEU A 239 19.72 -2.97 -9.00
C LEU A 239 20.20 -4.00 -7.97
N LEU A 240 19.55 -5.16 -7.91
CA LEU A 240 19.90 -6.24 -6.96
C LEU A 240 21.27 -6.86 -7.25
N GLU A 241 21.70 -6.90 -8.52
CA GLU A 241 23.04 -7.36 -8.90
C GLU A 241 24.15 -6.47 -8.32
N GLU A 242 23.92 -5.16 -8.19
CA GLU A 242 24.87 -4.21 -7.58
C GLU A 242 25.23 -4.56 -6.13
N PHE A 243 24.30 -5.14 -5.36
CA PHE A 243 24.53 -5.56 -3.97
C PHE A 243 25.46 -6.78 -3.83
N LYS A 244 25.72 -7.50 -4.93
CA LYS A 244 26.65 -8.64 -4.94
C LYS A 244 28.10 -8.19 -5.14
N VAL A 245 28.30 -7.04 -5.77
CA VAL A 245 29.61 -6.47 -6.10
C VAL A 245 30.21 -5.76 -4.88
N ASN A 246 31.53 -5.86 -4.70
CA ASN A 246 32.25 -5.10 -3.68
C ASN A 246 32.93 -3.89 -4.31
N TYR A 247 32.49 -2.69 -3.93
CA TYR A 247 33.05 -1.41 -4.40
C TYR A 247 34.17 -0.87 -3.49
N GLY A 248 34.65 -1.67 -2.53
CA GLY A 248 35.83 -1.35 -1.72
C GLY A 248 35.57 -1.47 -0.23
N ILE A 249 35.14 -0.38 0.41
CA ILE A 249 35.06 -0.26 1.88
C ILE A 249 34.00 -1.20 2.46
N ARG A 250 32.82 -1.28 1.82
CA ARG A 250 31.71 -2.17 2.19
C ARG A 250 30.89 -2.51 0.94
N LYS A 251 30.15 -3.62 0.99
CA LYS A 251 29.11 -3.91 -0.01
C LYS A 251 27.98 -2.87 0.10
N PRO A 252 27.33 -2.51 -1.02
CA PRO A 252 26.14 -1.67 -0.99
C PRO A 252 25.12 -2.22 0.01
N THR A 253 24.40 -1.34 0.69
CA THR A 253 23.36 -1.70 1.66
C THR A 253 22.20 -0.73 1.52
N ILE A 254 20.98 -1.23 1.68
CA ILE A 254 19.78 -0.39 1.64
C ILE A 254 19.52 0.16 3.03
N LEU A 255 19.41 1.48 3.13
CA LEU A 255 19.06 2.18 4.35
C LEU A 255 17.68 2.82 4.19
N GLY A 256 16.73 2.39 5.02
CA GLY A 256 15.47 3.10 5.21
C GLY A 256 15.71 4.28 6.15
N VAL A 257 15.31 5.48 5.71
CA VAL A 257 15.32 6.67 6.56
C VAL A 257 13.88 6.97 6.92
N ARG A 258 13.55 6.90 8.21
CA ARG A 258 12.22 7.24 8.71
C ARG A 258 11.92 8.71 8.45
N GLU A 259 10.72 8.97 7.94
CA GLU A 259 10.19 10.32 7.91
C GLU A 259 9.75 10.77 9.31
N ASN A 260 10.09 12.01 9.66
CA ASN A 260 9.65 12.56 10.93
C ASN A 260 8.21 13.08 10.80
N ILE A 261 7.25 12.33 11.33
CA ILE A 261 5.84 12.73 11.37
C ILE A 261 5.63 13.70 12.53
N PHE A 262 5.79 15.00 12.26
CA PHE A 262 5.60 16.07 13.24
C PHE A 262 4.17 16.14 13.81
N THR A 263 3.19 15.60 13.09
CA THR A 263 1.80 15.51 13.56
C THR A 263 1.56 14.29 14.46
N GLY A 264 2.56 13.44 14.69
CA GLY A 264 2.40 12.20 15.46
C GLY A 264 1.96 12.39 16.91
N SER A 265 2.10 13.60 17.47
CA SER A 265 1.59 13.94 18.81
C SER A 265 0.18 14.53 18.81
N VAL A 266 -0.42 14.79 17.65
CA VAL A 266 -1.68 15.54 17.50
C VAL A 266 -2.90 14.65 17.71
N SER A 267 -2.81 13.37 17.34
CA SER A 267 -3.88 12.39 17.53
C SER A 267 -3.31 10.98 17.62
N SER A 268 -4.11 10.04 18.12
CA SER A 268 -3.79 8.61 18.12
C SER A 268 -3.66 8.05 16.69
N LEU A 269 -4.50 8.50 15.74
CA LEU A 269 -4.33 8.13 14.33
C LEU A 269 -2.98 8.61 13.77
N ALA A 270 -2.59 9.85 14.05
CA ALA A 270 -1.29 10.37 13.62
C ALA A 270 -0.13 9.68 14.35
N TRP A 271 -0.33 9.28 15.61
CA TRP A 271 0.61 8.47 16.36
C TRP A 271 0.78 7.09 15.72
N PHE A 272 -0.30 6.43 15.28
CA PHE A 272 -0.21 5.17 14.54
C PHE A 272 0.54 5.30 13.22
N MET A 273 0.27 6.34 12.44
CA MET A 273 1.04 6.62 11.23
C MET A 273 2.53 6.80 11.54
N SER A 274 2.87 7.46 12.65
CA SER A 274 4.26 7.64 13.10
C SER A 274 4.90 6.34 13.61
N ALA A 275 4.13 5.51 14.30
CA ALA A 275 4.55 4.19 14.76
C ALA A 275 4.72 3.20 13.60
N GLN A 276 3.88 3.30 12.56
CA GLN A 276 4.02 2.57 11.31
C GLN A 276 5.37 2.85 10.66
N GLU A 277 5.81 4.12 10.64
CA GLU A 277 7.12 4.49 10.10
C GLU A 277 8.30 4.00 10.91
N MET A 278 8.15 3.92 12.23
CA MET A 278 9.15 3.22 13.02
C MET A 278 9.16 1.72 12.68
N SER A 279 7.99 1.10 12.61
CA SER A 279 7.85 -0.35 12.40
C SER A 279 8.35 -0.82 11.02
N PHE A 280 7.86 -0.23 9.92
CA PHE A 280 8.20 -0.70 8.57
C PHE A 280 9.54 -0.14 8.08
N VAL A 281 9.76 1.17 8.21
CA VAL A 281 10.93 1.84 7.60
C VAL A 281 12.21 1.67 8.41
N THR A 282 12.09 1.42 9.72
CA THR A 282 13.26 1.25 10.60
C THR A 282 13.42 -0.18 11.08
N LEU A 283 12.45 -0.72 11.81
CA LEU A 283 12.56 -2.04 12.46
C LEU A 283 12.54 -3.18 11.44
N GLY A 284 11.47 -3.26 10.65
CA GLY A 284 11.32 -4.22 9.55
C GLY A 284 12.47 -4.12 8.54
N GLN A 285 12.90 -2.90 8.23
CA GLN A 285 14.03 -2.67 7.34
C GLN A 285 15.33 -3.31 7.84
N ARG A 286 15.65 -3.26 9.14
CA ARG A 286 16.89 -3.86 9.67
C ARG A 286 16.93 -5.36 9.46
N VAL A 287 15.79 -6.03 9.60
CA VAL A 287 15.64 -7.48 9.41
C VAL A 287 15.63 -7.84 7.92
N LEU A 288 14.95 -7.06 7.08
CA LEU A 288 14.79 -7.33 5.65
C LEU A 288 16.00 -6.88 4.80
N ALA A 289 16.77 -5.89 5.24
CA ALA A 289 17.92 -5.38 4.49
C ALA A 289 19.07 -6.39 4.39
N ASN A 290 19.23 -7.27 5.38
CA ASN A 290 20.29 -8.27 5.39
C ASN A 290 19.83 -9.56 6.08
N PRO A 291 19.77 -10.71 5.37
CA PRO A 291 20.34 -10.97 4.05
C PRO A 291 19.44 -10.65 2.85
N LEU A 292 18.16 -10.34 3.05
CA LEU A 292 17.13 -10.40 1.99
C LEU A 292 17.18 -9.24 0.97
N LYS A 293 17.92 -8.16 1.26
CA LYS A 293 18.05 -6.98 0.38
C LYS A 293 16.71 -6.38 -0.03
N VAL A 294 15.74 -6.41 0.89
CA VAL A 294 14.40 -5.88 0.68
C VAL A 294 14.19 -4.61 1.47
N ARG A 295 13.40 -3.69 0.89
CA ARG A 295 12.90 -2.49 1.53
C ARG A 295 11.40 -2.36 1.35
N MET A 296 10.74 -2.05 2.47
CA MET A 296 9.32 -1.75 2.54
C MET A 296 9.12 -0.31 3.02
N HIS A 297 8.07 0.35 2.54
CA HIS A 297 7.67 1.71 2.87
C HIS A 297 6.14 1.76 3.01
N TYR A 298 5.65 2.05 4.22
CA TYR A 298 4.22 1.94 4.58
C TYR A 298 3.58 0.59 4.19
N GLY A 299 4.39 -0.46 4.09
CA GLY A 299 3.99 -1.79 3.68
C GLY A 299 4.10 -2.10 2.18
N HIS A 300 4.39 -1.14 1.31
CA HIS A 300 4.66 -1.36 -0.11
C HIS A 300 6.17 -1.58 -0.30
N PRO A 301 6.61 -2.44 -1.22
CA PRO A 301 8.03 -2.65 -1.44
C PRO A 301 8.60 -1.51 -2.26
N ASP A 302 9.71 -0.96 -1.81
CA ASP A 302 10.48 -0.03 -2.63
C ASP A 302 11.51 -0.78 -3.48
N VAL A 303 12.08 -1.85 -2.92
CA VAL A 303 13.06 -2.73 -3.55
C VAL A 303 12.85 -4.12 -2.98
N PHE A 304 12.69 -5.14 -3.82
CA PHE A 304 12.51 -6.51 -3.33
C PHE A 304 13.02 -7.55 -4.31
N ASP A 305 13.45 -8.69 -3.76
CA ASP A 305 13.87 -9.85 -4.54
C ASP A 305 12.67 -10.78 -4.80
N SER A 306 12.58 -11.27 -6.03
CA SER A 306 11.69 -12.35 -6.47
C SER A 306 11.73 -13.58 -5.53
N GLY A 307 12.89 -13.90 -4.95
CA GLY A 307 13.02 -15.00 -3.98
C GLY A 307 12.24 -14.78 -2.69
N LEU A 308 12.16 -13.54 -2.21
CA LEU A 308 11.35 -13.20 -1.04
C LEU A 308 9.86 -13.39 -1.34
N LEU A 309 9.43 -12.99 -2.54
CA LEU A 309 8.04 -13.14 -2.98
C LEU A 309 7.65 -14.61 -3.05
N LEU A 310 8.51 -15.46 -3.61
CA LEU A 310 8.30 -16.92 -3.62
C LEU A 310 8.19 -17.51 -2.21
N GLN A 311 9.06 -17.10 -1.28
CA GLN A 311 9.02 -17.59 0.10
C GLN A 311 7.69 -17.23 0.79
N HIS A 312 7.24 -15.99 0.64
CA HIS A 312 5.95 -15.55 1.20
C HIS A 312 4.77 -16.26 0.54
N MET A 313 4.79 -16.43 -0.79
CA MET A 313 3.80 -17.23 -1.50
C MET A 313 3.71 -18.64 -0.91
N MET A 314 4.85 -19.28 -0.64
CA MET A 314 4.88 -20.61 -0.02
C MET A 314 4.29 -20.60 1.39
N VAL A 315 4.56 -19.57 2.20
CA VAL A 315 3.96 -19.43 3.54
C VAL A 315 2.44 -19.30 3.43
N VAL A 316 1.95 -18.45 2.53
CA VAL A 316 0.50 -18.27 2.31
C VAL A 316 -0.14 -19.57 1.83
N VAL A 317 0.45 -20.24 0.84
CA VAL A 317 -0.03 -21.54 0.33
C VAL A 317 -0.01 -22.58 1.44
N MET A 318 1.01 -22.61 2.30
CA MET A 318 1.09 -23.53 3.42
C MET A 318 -0.01 -23.27 4.46
N VAL A 319 -0.24 -22.02 4.86
CA VAL A 319 -1.32 -21.65 5.79
C VAL A 319 -2.68 -22.00 5.19
N TYR A 320 -2.89 -21.67 3.92
CA TYR A 320 -4.14 -21.95 3.21
C TYR A 320 -4.40 -23.46 3.08
N THR A 321 -3.38 -24.22 2.66
CA THR A 321 -3.44 -25.69 2.57
C THR A 321 -3.67 -26.33 3.94
N PHE A 322 -3.07 -25.78 5.00
CA PHE A 322 -3.29 -26.25 6.36
C PHE A 322 -4.74 -26.04 6.80
N LEU A 323 -5.29 -24.84 6.64
CA LEU A 323 -6.67 -24.51 7.05
C LEU A 323 -7.70 -25.33 6.28
N TRP A 324 -7.58 -25.36 4.95
CA TRP A 324 -8.47 -26.17 4.10
C TRP A 324 -8.27 -27.67 4.29
N GLY A 325 -7.04 -28.12 4.51
CA GLY A 325 -6.72 -29.51 4.83
C GLY A 325 -7.37 -29.96 6.14
N ARG A 326 -7.36 -29.12 7.17
CA ARG A 326 -8.06 -29.39 8.44
C ARG A 326 -9.55 -29.52 8.28
N LEU A 327 -10.16 -28.60 7.55
CA LEU A 327 -11.58 -28.65 7.24
C LEU A 327 -11.93 -29.94 6.47
N TYR A 328 -11.11 -30.32 5.50
CA TYR A 328 -11.29 -31.57 4.76
C TYR A 328 -11.19 -32.81 5.65
N LEU A 329 -10.22 -32.86 6.57
CA LEU A 329 -10.09 -33.96 7.53
C LEU A 329 -11.30 -34.07 8.47
N ALA A 330 -11.86 -32.94 8.91
CA ALA A 330 -13.08 -32.91 9.69
C ALA A 330 -14.30 -33.38 8.88
N LEU A 331 -14.48 -32.88 7.64
CA LEU A 331 -15.63 -33.22 6.80
C LEU A 331 -15.57 -34.65 6.21
N SER A 332 -14.38 -35.23 6.03
CA SER A 332 -14.22 -36.59 5.49
C SER A 332 -14.46 -37.70 6.53
N GLY A 333 -14.55 -37.36 7.82
CA GLY A 333 -14.64 -38.35 8.91
C GLY A 333 -13.30 -39.06 9.21
N VAL A 334 -12.20 -38.60 8.60
CA VAL A 334 -10.86 -39.13 8.88
C VAL A 334 -10.43 -38.80 10.32
N GLU A 335 -10.83 -37.63 10.85
CA GLU A 335 -10.59 -37.28 12.25
C GLU A 335 -11.31 -38.22 13.23
N ASP A 336 -12.52 -38.67 12.91
CA ASP A 336 -13.26 -39.65 13.71
C ASP A 336 -12.54 -41.00 13.76
N TYR A 337 -12.09 -41.46 12.60
CA TYR A 337 -11.31 -42.70 12.49
C TYR A 337 -9.98 -42.58 13.23
N ALA A 338 -9.25 -41.47 13.06
CA ALA A 338 -7.98 -41.21 13.73
C ALA A 338 -8.12 -41.13 15.26
N ARG A 339 -9.20 -40.52 15.77
CA ARG A 339 -9.53 -40.48 17.20
C ARG A 339 -9.80 -41.87 17.77
N SER A 340 -10.46 -42.72 17.00
CA SER A 340 -10.73 -44.11 17.39
C SER A 340 -9.48 -45.01 17.36
N ALA A 341 -8.49 -44.66 16.53
CA ALA A 341 -7.34 -45.50 16.25
C ALA A 341 -6.12 -45.30 17.16
N ASN A 342 -5.88 -44.14 17.80
CA ASN A 342 -4.75 -44.04 18.75
C ASN A 342 -4.72 -42.83 19.71
N ASN A 343 -4.21 -43.10 20.91
CA ASN A 343 -4.06 -42.23 22.10
C ASN A 343 -2.96 -41.15 22.00
N ASN A 344 -2.61 -40.70 20.79
CA ASN A 344 -1.41 -39.90 20.54
C ASN A 344 -1.64 -38.41 20.85
N ARG A 345 -1.49 -38.05 22.13
CA ARG A 345 -1.30 -36.67 22.62
C ARG A 345 -0.22 -35.91 21.83
N ALA A 346 0.74 -36.62 21.23
CA ALA A 346 1.80 -36.04 20.40
C ALA A 346 1.25 -35.36 19.14
N LEU A 347 0.29 -35.96 18.43
CA LEU A 347 -0.29 -35.33 17.24
C LEU A 347 -1.09 -34.07 17.62
N GLY A 348 -1.89 -34.15 18.68
CA GLY A 348 -2.60 -32.98 19.23
C GLY A 348 -1.66 -31.87 19.73
N SER A 349 -0.52 -32.23 20.33
CA SER A 349 0.47 -31.27 20.83
C SER A 349 1.25 -30.58 19.71
N ILE A 350 1.69 -31.33 18.70
CA ILE A 350 2.42 -30.80 17.53
C ILE A 350 1.52 -29.84 16.74
N LEU A 351 0.25 -30.20 16.59
CA LEU A 351 -0.75 -29.37 15.91
C LEU A 351 -1.13 -28.09 16.68
N ASN A 352 -1.01 -28.08 18.01
CA ASN A 352 -1.30 -26.92 18.86
C ASN A 352 -0.10 -25.97 19.04
N GLN A 353 1.14 -26.49 18.99
CA GLN A 353 2.35 -25.70 19.23
C GLN A 353 2.70 -24.74 18.09
N GLN A 354 2.27 -25.03 16.86
CA GLN A 354 2.71 -24.29 15.68
C GLN A 354 2.02 -22.91 15.54
N PHE A 355 0.82 -22.73 16.09
CA PHE A 355 -0.03 -21.57 15.79
C PHE A 355 0.08 -20.40 16.79
N ILE A 356 0.21 -20.70 18.10
CA ILE A 356 0.35 -19.67 19.15
C ILE A 356 1.69 -18.93 19.03
N ILE A 357 2.74 -19.63 18.59
CA ILE A 357 4.10 -19.09 18.48
C ILE A 357 4.30 -18.35 17.14
N GLN A 358 3.64 -18.75 16.05
CA GLN A 358 3.99 -18.22 14.73
C GLN A 358 3.49 -16.81 14.40
N ILE A 359 2.31 -16.39 14.86
CA ILE A 359 1.76 -15.07 14.46
C ILE A 359 1.89 -14.04 15.57
N GLY A 360 1.45 -14.35 16.80
CA GLY A 360 1.48 -13.38 17.90
C GLY A 360 2.90 -13.07 18.40
N VAL A 361 3.75 -14.11 18.52
CA VAL A 361 5.12 -13.94 19.02
C VAL A 361 6.04 -13.40 17.93
N PHE A 362 6.00 -13.87 16.69
CA PHE A 362 6.90 -13.33 15.65
C PHE A 362 6.54 -11.92 15.15
N THR A 363 5.31 -11.42 15.35
CA THR A 363 4.97 -10.02 15.01
C THR A 363 5.26 -9.05 16.15
N ALA A 364 4.97 -9.44 17.40
CA ALA A 364 5.17 -8.59 18.57
C ALA A 364 6.60 -8.57 19.10
N LEU A 365 7.30 -9.72 19.04
CA LEU A 365 8.59 -9.89 19.70
C LEU A 365 9.72 -9.08 19.05
N PRO A 366 9.82 -8.94 17.71
CA PRO A 366 10.79 -8.03 17.10
C PRO A 366 10.60 -6.59 17.59
N MET A 367 9.35 -6.12 17.63
CA MET A 367 9.05 -4.77 18.09
C MET A 367 9.37 -4.57 19.58
N ILE A 368 9.01 -5.53 20.44
CA ILE A 368 9.34 -5.47 21.88
C ILE A 368 10.86 -5.51 22.08
N VAL A 369 11.58 -6.40 21.40
CA VAL A 369 13.03 -6.56 21.54
C VAL A 369 13.76 -5.31 21.07
N GLU A 370 13.41 -4.76 19.91
CA GLU A 370 14.11 -3.59 19.38
C GLU A 370 13.74 -2.29 20.10
N ASN A 371 12.46 -2.09 20.45
CA ASN A 371 12.08 -0.96 21.30
C ASN A 371 12.75 -1.07 22.68
N SER A 372 12.99 -2.30 23.18
CA SER A 372 13.75 -2.52 24.41
C SER A 372 15.21 -2.10 24.27
N LEU A 373 15.79 -2.26 23.08
CA LEU A 373 17.16 -1.83 22.78
C LEU A 373 17.26 -0.30 22.62
N GLU A 374 16.24 0.35 22.05
CA GLU A 374 16.25 1.80 21.77
C GLU A 374 15.81 2.66 22.97
N HIS A 375 14.80 2.21 23.71
CA HIS A 375 14.14 3.01 24.76
C HIS A 375 14.15 2.31 26.13
N GLY A 376 14.65 1.07 26.23
CA GLY A 376 14.69 0.27 27.44
C GLY A 376 13.47 -0.66 27.57
N PHE A 377 13.64 -1.75 28.33
CA PHE A 377 12.65 -2.84 28.40
C PHE A 377 11.27 -2.42 28.95
N LEU A 378 11.26 -1.67 30.06
CA LEU A 378 10.02 -1.21 30.70
C LEU A 378 9.20 -0.26 29.80
N PRO A 379 9.83 0.75 29.16
CA PRO A 379 9.20 1.51 28.09
C PRO A 379 8.70 0.60 26.96
N ALA A 380 9.51 -0.30 26.41
CA ALA A 380 9.06 -1.16 25.32
C ALA A 380 7.82 -2.00 25.63
N VAL A 381 7.76 -2.62 26.81
CA VAL A 381 6.61 -3.43 27.25
C VAL A 381 5.35 -2.57 27.37
N TRP A 382 5.47 -1.37 27.91
CA TRP A 382 4.32 -0.50 28.02
C TRP A 382 3.90 0.09 26.67
N ASP A 383 4.82 0.41 25.76
CA ASP A 383 4.48 0.89 24.42
C ASP A 383 3.73 -0.20 23.66
N PHE A 384 4.16 -1.46 23.85
CA PHE A 384 3.44 -2.60 23.35
C PHE A 384 2.02 -2.69 23.93
N ILE A 385 1.85 -2.57 25.25
CA ILE A 385 0.53 -2.60 25.89
C ILE A 385 -0.37 -1.46 25.39
N THR A 386 0.13 -0.23 25.31
CA THR A 386 -0.64 0.90 24.78
C THR A 386 -1.02 0.68 23.32
N MET A 387 -0.10 0.16 22.52
CA MET A 387 -0.36 -0.17 21.13
C MET A 387 -1.47 -1.23 20.99
N GLN A 388 -1.51 -2.24 21.86
CA GLN A 388 -2.60 -3.23 21.85
C GLN A 388 -3.94 -2.63 22.32
N LEU A 389 -3.93 -1.77 23.36
CA LEU A 389 -5.14 -1.14 23.90
C LEU A 389 -5.79 -0.16 22.92
N GLU A 390 -4.99 0.49 22.08
CA GLU A 390 -5.47 1.43 21.07
C GLU A 390 -5.83 0.72 19.74
N LEU A 391 -5.80 -0.63 19.68
CA LEU A 391 -6.07 -1.44 18.48
C LEU A 391 -5.04 -1.26 17.35
N ALA A 392 -3.83 -0.80 17.63
CA ALA A 392 -2.81 -0.63 16.58
C ALA A 392 -2.37 -1.96 15.96
N SER A 393 -2.44 -3.09 16.69
CA SER A 393 -2.19 -4.39 16.08
C SER A 393 -3.22 -4.71 15.01
N VAL A 394 -4.50 -4.37 15.23
CA VAL A 394 -5.57 -4.48 14.22
C VAL A 394 -5.31 -3.54 13.05
N PHE A 395 -4.87 -2.30 13.31
CA PHE A 395 -4.46 -1.35 12.28
C PHE A 395 -3.29 -1.89 11.44
N ILE A 396 -2.21 -2.31 12.09
CA ILE A 396 -0.99 -2.83 11.46
C ILE A 396 -1.28 -4.13 10.71
N LEU A 397 -2.12 -5.03 11.25
CA LEU A 397 -2.52 -6.30 10.60
C LEU A 397 -3.39 -6.07 9.38
N SER A 398 -4.23 -5.04 9.38
CA SER A 398 -5.00 -4.61 8.22
C SER A 398 -4.12 -3.93 7.17
N GLN A 399 -3.22 -3.04 7.60
CA GLN A 399 -2.26 -2.40 6.69
C GLN A 399 -1.22 -3.40 6.14
N TRP A 400 -0.95 -4.50 6.85
CA TRP A 400 -0.16 -5.63 6.36
C TRP A 400 -0.75 -6.27 5.09
N GLU A 401 -2.02 -6.03 4.77
CA GLU A 401 -2.63 -6.49 3.53
C GLU A 401 -2.32 -5.60 2.33
N HIS A 402 -1.91 -4.34 2.55
CA HIS A 402 -1.30 -3.52 1.50
C HIS A 402 0.14 -4.00 1.17
N VAL A 403 0.77 -4.76 2.08
CA VAL A 403 2.02 -5.53 1.86
C VAL A 403 1.75 -6.85 1.12
N ARG A 404 0.85 -6.86 0.15
CA ARG A 404 0.32 -8.12 -0.42
C ARG A 404 1.32 -8.87 -1.29
N ILE A 405 2.23 -9.55 -0.63
CA ILE A 405 3.14 -10.50 -1.22
C ILE A 405 2.30 -11.76 -1.60
N SER A 406 2.06 -11.92 -2.90
CA SER A 406 1.74 -13.20 -3.57
C SER A 406 0.31 -13.75 -3.65
N LEU A 407 -0.73 -13.02 -3.26
CA LEU A 407 -2.10 -13.42 -3.63
C LEU A 407 -2.46 -12.80 -4.99
N ALA A 408 -1.95 -13.39 -6.07
CA ALA A 408 -2.56 -13.30 -7.39
C ALA A 408 -3.99 -13.89 -7.43
N ILE A 409 -4.58 -14.20 -6.27
CA ILE A 409 -5.83 -14.97 -6.08
C ILE A 409 -6.93 -14.13 -5.41
N CYS A 410 -6.66 -12.96 -4.79
CA CYS A 410 -7.76 -12.07 -4.35
C CYS A 410 -7.29 -10.66 -3.91
N PRO A 411 -7.86 -9.58 -4.49
CA PRO A 411 -7.56 -8.20 -4.13
C PRO A 411 -8.32 -7.67 -2.89
N GLN A 412 -9.13 -8.46 -2.17
CA GLN A 412 -9.96 -7.91 -1.06
C GLN A 412 -9.82 -8.69 0.28
N PRO A 413 -9.24 -8.04 1.34
CA PRO A 413 -9.13 -8.59 2.71
C PRO A 413 -10.40 -9.22 3.25
N PHE A 414 -11.47 -8.49 3.01
CA PHE A 414 -12.77 -8.67 3.60
C PHE A 414 -13.38 -10.02 3.20
N VAL A 415 -13.27 -10.35 1.91
CA VAL A 415 -13.77 -11.61 1.35
C VAL A 415 -13.03 -12.80 1.96
N LYS A 416 -11.70 -12.69 2.13
CA LYS A 416 -10.88 -13.76 2.71
C LYS A 416 -11.12 -13.93 4.20
N ALA A 417 -11.39 -12.85 4.92
CA ALA A 417 -11.79 -12.92 6.32
C ALA A 417 -13.12 -13.66 6.49
N ILE A 418 -14.11 -13.38 5.63
CA ILE A 418 -15.38 -14.12 5.62
C ILE A 418 -15.17 -15.59 5.29
N GLU A 419 -14.38 -15.90 4.25
CA GLU A 419 -14.04 -17.27 3.86
C GLU A 419 -13.43 -18.04 5.05
N LEU A 420 -12.44 -17.44 5.72
CA LEU A 420 -11.80 -18.04 6.89
C LEU A 420 -12.76 -18.18 8.08
N GLY A 421 -13.61 -17.18 8.32
CA GLY A 421 -14.65 -17.23 9.36
C GLY A 421 -15.62 -18.40 9.15
N VAL A 422 -16.10 -18.59 7.91
CA VAL A 422 -16.97 -19.72 7.55
C VAL A 422 -16.26 -21.05 7.75
N ILE A 423 -14.99 -21.18 7.32
CA ILE A 423 -14.18 -22.39 7.53
C ILE A 423 -14.09 -22.73 9.02
N LEU A 424 -13.82 -21.74 9.88
CA LEU A 424 -13.71 -21.95 11.32
C LEU A 424 -15.05 -22.36 11.95
N ILE A 425 -16.17 -21.78 11.53
CA ILE A 425 -17.51 -22.16 11.99
C ILE A 425 -17.82 -23.61 11.62
N VAL A 426 -17.61 -23.98 10.35
CA VAL A 426 -17.88 -25.34 9.88
C VAL A 426 -16.98 -26.35 10.59
N TYR A 427 -15.71 -26.00 10.80
CA TYR A 427 -14.79 -26.83 11.59
C TYR A 427 -15.26 -26.98 13.05
N ALA A 428 -15.75 -25.90 13.68
CA ALA A 428 -16.29 -25.96 15.03
C ALA A 428 -17.52 -26.87 15.15
N SER A 429 -18.40 -26.85 14.13
CA SER A 429 -19.64 -27.64 14.13
C SER A 429 -19.42 -29.12 13.83
N ASN A 430 -18.44 -29.47 12.99
CA ASN A 430 -18.27 -30.83 12.46
C ASN A 430 -17.03 -31.56 12.99
N SER A 431 -16.03 -30.87 13.55
CA SER A 431 -14.83 -31.55 14.04
C SER A 431 -15.07 -32.21 15.41
N PRO A 432 -14.74 -33.50 15.56
CA PRO A 432 -14.79 -34.19 16.85
C PRO A 432 -13.78 -33.59 17.86
N LEU A 433 -12.69 -33.00 17.38
CA LEU A 433 -11.67 -32.35 18.20
C LEU A 433 -12.15 -31.00 18.75
N ALA A 434 -13.12 -30.36 18.07
CA ALA A 434 -13.71 -29.11 18.52
C ALA A 434 -14.67 -29.28 19.71
N THR A 435 -15.13 -30.50 20.00
CA THR A 435 -15.99 -30.77 21.18
C THR A 435 -15.32 -30.39 22.51
N ASN A 436 -13.99 -30.38 22.58
CA ASN A 436 -13.29 -29.79 23.73
C ASN A 436 -13.12 -28.28 23.51
N THR A 437 -13.97 -27.50 24.18
CA THR A 437 -14.02 -26.03 24.10
C THR A 437 -12.65 -25.38 24.32
N PHE A 438 -11.85 -25.87 25.27
CA PHE A 438 -10.53 -25.29 25.55
C PHE A 438 -9.54 -25.53 24.41
N VAL A 439 -9.51 -26.76 23.87
CA VAL A 439 -8.60 -27.12 22.76
C VAL A 439 -9.00 -26.38 21.50
N TYR A 440 -10.29 -26.27 21.20
CA TYR A 440 -10.79 -25.49 20.06
C TYR A 440 -10.39 -24.01 20.18
N ILE A 441 -10.67 -23.38 21.33
CA ILE A 441 -10.35 -21.96 21.55
C ILE A 441 -8.84 -21.75 21.43
N ALA A 442 -8.03 -22.57 22.10
CA ALA A 442 -6.57 -22.45 22.04
C ALA A 442 -6.00 -22.60 20.62
N MET A 443 -6.60 -23.46 19.79
CA MET A 443 -6.19 -23.66 18.39
C MET A 443 -6.65 -22.56 17.43
N THR A 444 -7.80 -21.92 17.69
CA THR A 444 -8.48 -21.08 16.70
C THR A 444 -8.54 -19.60 17.06
N ILE A 445 -8.17 -19.21 18.30
CA ILE A 445 -8.27 -17.83 18.79
C ILE A 445 -7.50 -16.83 17.92
N SER A 446 -6.31 -17.18 17.42
CA SER A 446 -5.54 -16.30 16.53
C SER A 446 -6.15 -16.22 15.12
N SER A 447 -6.79 -17.28 14.61
CA SER A 447 -7.50 -17.23 13.33
C SER A 447 -8.75 -16.37 13.46
N TRP A 448 -9.49 -16.51 14.56
CA TRP A 448 -10.65 -15.67 14.86
C TRP A 448 -10.27 -14.21 15.08
N PHE A 449 -9.15 -13.95 15.76
CA PHE A 449 -8.62 -12.59 15.91
C PHE A 449 -8.27 -11.97 14.55
N LEU A 450 -7.66 -12.74 13.64
CA LEU A 450 -7.36 -12.30 12.28
C LEU A 450 -8.63 -12.03 11.48
N VAL A 451 -9.62 -12.94 11.52
CA VAL A 451 -10.93 -12.75 10.85
C VAL A 451 -11.61 -11.47 11.33
N VAL A 452 -11.70 -11.27 12.65
CA VAL A 452 -12.33 -10.08 13.23
C VAL A 452 -11.56 -8.82 12.86
N SER A 453 -10.23 -8.87 12.87
CA SER A 453 -9.38 -7.73 12.53
C SER A 453 -9.60 -7.27 11.08
N TRP A 454 -9.61 -8.21 10.13
CA TRP A 454 -9.79 -7.91 8.70
C TRP A 454 -11.22 -7.47 8.36
N ILE A 455 -12.24 -8.02 9.04
CA ILE A 455 -13.62 -7.58 8.84
C ILE A 455 -13.85 -6.18 9.42
N MET A 456 -13.33 -5.91 10.62
CA MET A 456 -13.64 -4.66 11.35
C MET A 456 -12.77 -3.48 10.95
N SER A 457 -11.55 -3.70 10.45
CA SER A 457 -10.61 -2.61 10.20
C SER A 457 -11.11 -1.50 9.26
N PRO A 458 -11.76 -1.80 8.11
CA PRO A 458 -12.27 -0.75 7.22
C PRO A 458 -13.26 0.19 7.90
N PHE A 459 -13.97 -0.31 8.92
CA PHE A 459 -15.00 0.45 9.63
C PHE A 459 -14.41 1.19 10.83
N VAL A 460 -13.55 0.54 11.62
CA VAL A 460 -12.95 1.13 12.85
C VAL A 460 -12.05 2.32 12.54
N PHE A 461 -11.30 2.28 11.43
CA PHE A 461 -10.37 3.35 11.07
C PHE A 461 -10.94 4.39 10.10
N ASN A 462 -12.18 4.21 9.65
CA ASN A 462 -12.91 5.22 8.90
C ASN A 462 -13.67 6.16 9.86
N PRO A 463 -13.34 7.46 9.95
CA PRO A 463 -14.01 8.41 10.86
C PRO A 463 -15.53 8.51 10.69
N SER A 464 -16.05 8.21 9.50
CA SER A 464 -17.49 8.17 9.19
C SER A 464 -18.07 6.76 9.17
N GLY A 465 -17.26 5.74 9.49
CA GLY A 465 -17.62 4.32 9.36
C GLY A 465 -18.82 3.89 10.21
N PHE A 466 -19.05 4.56 11.35
CA PHE A 466 -20.22 4.33 12.20
C PHE A 466 -21.18 5.53 12.28
N ASP A 467 -21.19 6.39 11.25
CA ASP A 467 -22.19 7.46 11.14
C ASP A 467 -23.49 6.91 10.54
N TRP A 468 -24.60 7.08 11.26
CA TRP A 468 -25.92 6.59 10.82
C TRP A 468 -26.35 7.18 9.47
N LEU A 469 -26.22 8.50 9.28
CA LEU A 469 -26.66 9.15 8.04
C LEU A 469 -25.81 8.66 6.86
N LYS A 470 -24.50 8.54 7.07
CA LYS A 470 -23.60 8.03 6.04
C LYS A 470 -23.90 6.57 5.69
N THR A 471 -24.13 5.72 6.69
CA THR A 471 -24.51 4.31 6.49
C THR A 471 -25.80 4.18 5.68
N VAL A 472 -26.79 5.05 5.92
CA VAL A 472 -28.04 5.06 5.15
C VAL A 472 -27.82 5.51 3.71
N TYR A 473 -27.01 6.55 3.48
CA TYR A 473 -26.67 6.99 2.13
C TYR A 473 -25.87 5.94 1.35
N ASP A 474 -24.89 5.31 2.00
CA ASP A 474 -24.10 4.25 1.38
C ASP A 474 -24.96 3.02 1.04
N PHE A 475 -25.99 2.73 1.84
CA PHE A 475 -26.97 1.70 1.51
C PHE A 475 -27.84 2.08 0.30
N ASP A 476 -28.30 3.32 0.22
CA ASP A 476 -29.09 3.79 -0.92
C ASP A 476 -28.25 3.77 -2.21
N ASP A 477 -27.00 4.24 -2.14
CA ASP A 477 -26.04 4.18 -3.24
C ASP A 477 -25.74 2.75 -3.68
N PHE A 478 -25.55 1.81 -2.74
CA PHE A 478 -25.39 0.40 -3.03
C PHE A 478 -26.61 -0.19 -3.75
N MET A 479 -27.82 0.12 -3.28
CA MET A 479 -29.04 -0.33 -3.93
C MET A 479 -29.16 0.27 -5.34
N ASN A 480 -28.88 1.56 -5.49
CA ASN A 480 -28.87 2.22 -6.80
C ASN A 480 -27.86 1.56 -7.75
N TRP A 481 -26.66 1.20 -7.27
CA TRP A 481 -25.61 0.52 -8.04
C TRP A 481 -26.01 -0.89 -8.49
N ILE A 482 -26.66 -1.68 -7.63
CA ILE A 482 -27.18 -3.03 -7.96
C ILE A 482 -28.28 -2.96 -9.03
N TRP A 483 -29.15 -1.95 -8.96
CA TRP A 483 -30.30 -1.83 -9.85
C TRP A 483 -30.04 -0.96 -11.09
N TYR A 484 -28.87 -0.34 -11.19
CA TYR A 484 -28.53 0.52 -12.31
C TYR A 484 -28.47 -0.25 -13.64
N ARG A 485 -29.13 0.29 -14.67
CA ARG A 485 -29.09 -0.25 -16.04
C ARG A 485 -28.67 0.85 -17.01
N GLY A 486 -27.44 0.77 -17.50
CA GLY A 486 -26.95 1.67 -18.54
C GLY A 486 -25.95 0.97 -19.46
N ILE A 487 -25.82 1.50 -20.67
CA ILE A 487 -24.91 0.99 -21.70
C ILE A 487 -23.77 2.00 -21.73
N LEU A 488 -22.53 1.58 -21.40
CA LEU A 488 -21.32 2.42 -21.31
C LEU A 488 -21.17 3.20 -19.98
N VAL A 489 -21.23 2.46 -18.89
CA VAL A 489 -21.20 2.97 -17.52
C VAL A 489 -19.93 2.47 -16.87
N LYS A 490 -19.28 3.30 -16.04
CA LYS A 490 -18.07 2.93 -15.30
C LYS A 490 -18.41 1.94 -14.15
N ALA A 491 -17.43 1.19 -13.66
CA ALA A 491 -17.63 0.21 -12.58
C ALA A 491 -18.16 0.80 -11.26
N ASP A 492 -17.89 2.08 -10.98
CA ASP A 492 -18.42 2.81 -9.81
C ASP A 492 -19.95 3.00 -9.84
N GLN A 493 -20.57 2.91 -11.03
CA GLN A 493 -21.99 3.22 -11.24
C GLN A 493 -22.84 1.98 -11.54
N SER A 494 -22.24 0.86 -11.95
CA SER A 494 -23.00 -0.36 -12.25
C SER A 494 -22.28 -1.63 -11.82
N TRP A 495 -23.01 -2.49 -11.09
CA TRP A 495 -22.57 -3.84 -10.72
C TRP A 495 -22.16 -4.69 -11.92
N GLU A 496 -22.89 -4.58 -13.04
CA GLU A 496 -22.61 -5.39 -14.23
C GLU A 496 -21.27 -5.00 -14.87
N THR A 497 -20.98 -3.70 -15.01
CA THR A 497 -19.68 -3.24 -15.53
C THR A 497 -18.56 -3.66 -14.58
N TRP A 498 -18.73 -3.46 -13.27
CA TRP A 498 -17.73 -3.86 -12.28
C TRP A 498 -17.38 -5.35 -12.39
N TRP A 499 -18.38 -6.23 -12.53
CA TRP A 499 -18.15 -7.67 -12.68
C TRP A 499 -17.33 -8.00 -13.95
N TYR A 500 -17.60 -7.33 -15.08
CA TYR A 500 -16.81 -7.55 -16.29
C TYR A 500 -15.37 -7.04 -16.18
N GLU A 501 -15.16 -5.89 -15.54
CA GLU A 501 -13.82 -5.34 -15.29
C GLU A 501 -13.02 -6.27 -14.37
N GLU A 502 -13.63 -6.78 -13.29
CA GLU A 502 -12.97 -7.71 -12.36
C GLU A 502 -12.52 -9.00 -13.07
N GLN A 503 -13.32 -9.51 -14.02
CA GLN A 503 -12.99 -10.72 -14.79
C GLN A 503 -12.06 -10.50 -15.98
N ASP A 504 -11.71 -9.26 -16.31
CA ASP A 504 -11.00 -8.95 -17.55
C ASP A 504 -9.59 -9.60 -17.59
N HIS A 505 -8.96 -9.78 -16.43
CA HIS A 505 -7.68 -10.47 -16.30
C HIS A 505 -7.72 -11.93 -16.82
N PHE A 506 -8.87 -12.62 -16.77
CA PHE A 506 -8.99 -13.96 -17.35
C PHE A 506 -8.85 -13.98 -18.86
N ARG A 507 -9.09 -12.85 -19.55
CA ARG A 507 -8.92 -12.76 -21.00
C ARG A 507 -7.44 -12.82 -21.40
N THR A 508 -6.57 -12.23 -20.60
CA THR A 508 -5.12 -12.19 -20.83
C THR A 508 -4.35 -13.32 -20.15
N THR A 509 -4.98 -14.03 -19.20
CA THR A 509 -4.35 -15.14 -18.47
C THR A 509 -4.07 -16.35 -19.37
N GLY A 510 -2.84 -16.89 -19.28
CA GLY A 510 -2.41 -18.08 -20.00
C GLY A 510 -3.12 -19.36 -19.56
N LEU A 511 -2.95 -20.44 -20.33
CA LEU A 511 -3.64 -21.73 -20.09
C LEU A 511 -3.39 -22.29 -18.68
N TRP A 512 -2.16 -22.19 -18.18
CA TRP A 512 -1.80 -22.66 -16.84
C TRP A 512 -2.44 -21.83 -15.72
N GLY A 513 -2.57 -20.50 -15.90
CA GLY A 513 -3.25 -19.65 -14.93
C GLY A 513 -4.73 -19.97 -14.85
N LYS A 514 -5.39 -20.17 -16.01
CA LYS A 514 -6.79 -20.61 -16.08
C LYS A 514 -6.99 -21.98 -15.42
N LEU A 515 -6.07 -22.92 -15.64
CA LEU A 515 -6.14 -24.24 -15.02
C LEU A 515 -5.96 -24.19 -13.50
N LEU A 516 -5.03 -23.36 -13.00
CA LEU A 516 -4.86 -23.14 -11.57
C LEU A 516 -6.10 -22.51 -10.94
N GLU A 517 -6.73 -21.55 -11.60
CA GLU A 517 -7.98 -20.95 -11.12
C GLU A 517 -9.09 -21.98 -11.02
N ILE A 518 -9.27 -22.82 -12.05
CA ILE A 518 -10.25 -23.91 -12.01
C ILE A 518 -9.98 -24.85 -10.84
N ILE A 519 -8.73 -25.25 -10.60
CA ILE A 519 -8.36 -26.10 -9.46
C ILE A 519 -8.70 -25.41 -8.14
N LEU A 520 -8.39 -24.13 -8.04
CA LEU A 520 -8.67 -23.31 -6.88
C LEU A 520 -10.17 -23.22 -6.63
N ASP A 521 -11.01 -23.00 -7.65
CA ASP A 521 -12.46 -22.89 -7.52
C ASP A 521 -13.14 -24.24 -7.23
N LEU A 522 -12.60 -25.33 -7.77
CA LEU A 522 -13.07 -26.69 -7.46
C LEU A 522 -13.02 -27.00 -5.95
N ARG A 523 -12.23 -26.27 -5.14
CA ARG A 523 -12.26 -26.41 -3.68
C ARG A 523 -13.65 -26.18 -3.10
N PHE A 524 -14.41 -25.23 -3.64
CA PHE A 524 -15.75 -24.91 -3.15
C PHE A 524 -16.75 -26.01 -3.49
N PHE A 525 -16.54 -26.74 -4.59
CA PHE A 525 -17.31 -27.93 -4.94
C PHE A 525 -17.15 -29.03 -3.88
N PHE A 526 -15.90 -29.34 -3.48
CA PHE A 526 -15.65 -30.34 -2.44
C PHE A 526 -16.18 -29.90 -1.07
N PHE A 527 -16.08 -28.60 -0.76
CA PHE A 527 -16.63 -28.03 0.46
C PHE A 527 -18.15 -28.20 0.55
N GLN A 528 -18.87 -27.82 -0.51
CA GLN A 528 -20.32 -27.95 -0.55
C GLN A 528 -20.76 -29.42 -0.49
N TYR A 529 -20.05 -30.33 -1.18
CA TYR A 529 -20.28 -31.77 -1.07
C TYR A 529 -20.17 -32.25 0.40
N GLY A 530 -19.11 -31.84 1.10
CA GLY A 530 -18.91 -32.17 2.51
C GLY A 530 -20.03 -31.67 3.43
N ILE A 531 -20.54 -30.46 3.20
CA ILE A 531 -21.67 -29.90 3.94
C ILE A 531 -22.96 -30.69 3.70
N VAL A 532 -23.29 -31.00 2.44
CA VAL A 532 -24.52 -31.75 2.09
C VAL A 532 -24.55 -33.11 2.77
N TYR A 533 -23.38 -33.75 2.86
CA TYR A 533 -23.19 -35.02 3.52
C TYR A 533 -23.41 -34.93 5.04
N HIS A 534 -22.79 -33.97 5.73
CA HIS A 534 -22.91 -33.81 7.19
C HIS A 534 -24.28 -33.29 7.65
N LEU A 535 -24.95 -32.47 6.84
CA LEU A 535 -26.29 -31.97 7.13
C LEU A 535 -27.41 -33.00 6.87
N ASN A 536 -27.09 -34.24 6.46
CA ASN A 536 -28.05 -35.30 6.15
C ASN A 536 -29.17 -34.89 5.18
N ILE A 537 -28.91 -33.90 4.31
CA ILE A 537 -29.91 -33.33 3.38
C ILE A 537 -30.45 -34.41 2.43
N ALA A 538 -29.62 -35.40 2.08
CA ALA A 538 -29.99 -36.52 1.21
C ALA A 538 -30.60 -37.72 1.97
N SER A 539 -31.11 -37.52 3.19
CA SER A 539 -31.73 -38.57 4.03
C SER A 539 -30.86 -39.84 4.15
N GLY A 540 -29.55 -39.67 4.30
CA GLY A 540 -28.58 -40.76 4.46
C GLY A 540 -28.02 -41.37 3.18
N ASN A 541 -28.47 -40.94 1.98
CA ASN A 541 -27.90 -41.42 0.71
C ASN A 541 -26.58 -40.67 0.38
N ARG A 542 -25.45 -41.38 0.47
CA ARG A 542 -24.09 -40.83 0.28
C ARG A 542 -23.62 -40.83 -1.18
N SER A 543 -24.52 -41.06 -2.14
CA SER A 543 -24.14 -41.13 -3.55
C SER A 543 -23.79 -39.76 -4.10
N ILE A 544 -22.58 -39.64 -4.66
CA ILE A 544 -22.14 -38.44 -5.38
C ILE A 544 -23.09 -38.08 -6.54
N VAL A 545 -23.86 -39.05 -7.06
CA VAL A 545 -24.84 -38.83 -8.12
C VAL A 545 -25.97 -37.90 -7.68
N VAL A 546 -26.44 -38.01 -6.43
CA VAL A 546 -27.49 -37.11 -5.91
C VAL A 546 -27.00 -35.68 -5.86
N TYR A 547 -25.74 -35.50 -5.47
CA TYR A 547 -25.09 -34.19 -5.50
C TYR A 547 -24.88 -33.68 -6.93
N LEU A 548 -24.37 -34.50 -7.85
CA LEU A 548 -24.22 -34.09 -9.26
C LEU A 548 -25.56 -33.75 -9.94
N LEU A 549 -26.65 -34.40 -9.55
CA LEU A 549 -27.99 -34.07 -10.04
C LEU A 549 -28.47 -32.68 -9.58
N SER A 550 -28.05 -32.19 -8.41
CA SER A 550 -28.41 -30.83 -7.98
C SER A 550 -27.73 -29.74 -8.82
N TRP A 551 -26.64 -30.07 -9.52
CA TRP A 551 -25.91 -29.18 -10.41
C TRP A 551 -26.50 -29.09 -11.82
N ILE A 552 -27.54 -29.87 -12.13
CA ILE A 552 -28.13 -29.88 -13.47
C ILE A 552 -28.61 -28.48 -13.91
N TYR A 553 -29.08 -27.68 -12.96
CA TYR A 553 -29.48 -26.30 -13.20
C TYR A 553 -28.29 -25.41 -13.62
N LEU A 554 -27.13 -25.60 -13.00
CA LEU A 554 -25.91 -24.87 -13.33
C LEU A 554 -25.38 -25.26 -14.71
N ILE A 555 -25.43 -26.56 -15.05
CA ILE A 555 -25.06 -27.05 -16.39
C ILE A 555 -25.96 -26.43 -17.46
N VAL A 556 -27.27 -26.34 -17.21
CA VAL A 556 -28.21 -25.67 -18.12
C VAL A 556 -27.88 -24.17 -18.26
N ALA A 557 -27.59 -23.47 -17.15
CA ALA A 557 -27.21 -22.06 -17.18
C ALA A 557 -25.90 -21.82 -17.97
N VAL A 558 -24.88 -22.65 -17.77
CA VAL A 558 -23.63 -22.60 -18.54
C VAL A 558 -23.87 -22.91 -20.02
N GLY A 559 -24.72 -23.91 -20.32
CA GLY A 559 -25.12 -24.21 -21.69
C GLY A 559 -25.78 -23.02 -22.39
N ILE A 560 -26.69 -22.32 -21.70
CA ILE A 560 -27.32 -21.09 -22.20
C ILE A 560 -26.27 -20.00 -22.45
N TYR A 561 -25.31 -19.81 -21.53
CA TYR A 561 -24.22 -18.85 -21.71
C TYR A 561 -23.35 -19.18 -22.93
N ILE A 562 -22.96 -20.44 -23.12
CA ILE A 562 -22.14 -20.87 -24.26
C ILE A 562 -22.90 -20.63 -25.57
N VAL A 563 -24.20 -20.94 -25.61
CA VAL A 563 -25.05 -20.68 -26.77
C VAL A 563 -25.12 -19.17 -27.06
N MET A 564 -25.24 -18.33 -26.03
CA MET A 564 -25.22 -16.87 -26.17
C MET A 564 -23.88 -16.33 -26.68
N ALA A 565 -22.76 -16.83 -26.15
CA ALA A 565 -21.42 -16.44 -26.57
C ALA A 565 -21.15 -16.85 -28.03
N TYR A 566 -21.47 -18.09 -28.39
CA TYR A 566 -21.35 -18.58 -29.76
C TYR A 566 -22.26 -17.81 -30.73
N ALA A 567 -23.50 -17.52 -30.34
CA ALA A 567 -24.41 -16.73 -31.16
C ALA A 567 -23.94 -15.28 -31.34
N ARG A 568 -23.33 -14.69 -30.30
CA ARG A 568 -22.70 -13.36 -30.38
C ARG A 568 -21.57 -13.36 -31.39
N ASP A 569 -20.59 -14.25 -31.23
CA ASP A 569 -19.40 -14.25 -32.08
C ASP A 569 -19.73 -14.57 -33.55
N LYS A 570 -20.71 -15.44 -33.79
CA LYS A 570 -21.09 -15.87 -35.15
C LYS A 570 -22.04 -14.90 -35.85
N TYR A 571 -23.03 -14.35 -35.15
CA TYR A 571 -24.14 -13.61 -35.78
C TYR A 571 -24.19 -12.13 -35.42
N ALA A 572 -23.49 -11.66 -34.36
CA ALA A 572 -23.63 -10.26 -33.93
C ALA A 572 -23.06 -9.24 -34.93
N ALA A 573 -22.05 -9.60 -35.73
CA ALA A 573 -21.46 -8.69 -36.72
C ALA A 573 -22.10 -8.79 -38.11
N ASN A 574 -22.60 -9.98 -38.50
CA ASN A 574 -23.02 -10.26 -39.88
C ASN A 574 -24.54 -10.42 -40.03
N GLU A 575 -25.25 -10.92 -39.02
CA GLU A 575 -26.70 -11.20 -39.10
C GLU A 575 -27.43 -10.85 -37.80
N HIS A 576 -27.60 -9.55 -37.56
CA HIS A 576 -28.17 -9.01 -36.32
C HIS A 576 -29.56 -9.57 -35.94
N ILE A 577 -30.38 -9.99 -36.91
CA ILE A 577 -31.74 -10.47 -36.64
C ILE A 577 -31.76 -11.83 -35.95
N TYR A 578 -30.84 -12.73 -36.31
CA TYR A 578 -30.70 -14.04 -35.67
C TYR A 578 -30.13 -13.92 -34.27
N TYR A 579 -29.13 -13.04 -34.07
CA TYR A 579 -28.61 -12.75 -32.74
C TYR A 579 -29.70 -12.19 -31.81
N ARG A 580 -30.50 -11.22 -32.29
CA ARG A 580 -31.62 -10.65 -31.51
C ARG A 580 -32.72 -11.67 -31.22
N LEU A 581 -32.99 -12.60 -32.14
CA LEU A 581 -33.96 -13.67 -31.93
C LEU A 581 -33.49 -14.66 -30.86
N VAL A 582 -32.22 -15.09 -30.90
CA VAL A 582 -31.62 -15.94 -29.86
C VAL A 582 -31.64 -15.21 -28.50
N GLN A 583 -31.26 -13.94 -28.48
CA GLN A 583 -31.31 -13.12 -27.27
C GLN A 583 -32.74 -13.01 -26.71
N PHE A 584 -33.75 -12.78 -27.56
CA PHE A 584 -35.15 -12.74 -27.16
C PHE A 584 -35.63 -14.08 -26.58
N LEU A 585 -35.28 -15.21 -27.22
CA LEU A 585 -35.64 -16.55 -26.74
C LEU A 585 -34.96 -16.90 -25.40
N VAL A 586 -33.72 -16.47 -25.20
CA VAL A 586 -33.00 -16.69 -23.94
C VAL A 586 -33.53 -15.78 -22.84
N ILE A 587 -33.76 -14.49 -23.10
CA ILE A 587 -34.30 -13.55 -22.11
C ILE A 587 -35.73 -13.94 -21.70
N SER A 588 -36.55 -14.44 -22.63
CA SER A 588 -37.89 -14.95 -22.33
C SER A 588 -37.89 -16.31 -21.64
N SER A 589 -36.74 -16.99 -21.55
CA SER A 589 -36.63 -18.22 -20.78
C SER A 589 -36.68 -17.91 -19.28
N VAL A 590 -37.51 -18.65 -18.55
CA VAL A 590 -37.61 -18.58 -17.08
C VAL A 590 -36.24 -18.78 -16.42
N VAL A 591 -35.33 -19.51 -17.08
CA VAL A 591 -33.97 -19.78 -16.60
C VAL A 591 -33.11 -18.51 -16.55
N TRP A 592 -33.22 -17.61 -17.53
CA TRP A 592 -32.41 -16.38 -17.52
C TRP A 592 -32.84 -15.42 -16.41
N GLU A 593 -34.14 -15.21 -16.25
CA GLU A 593 -34.67 -14.37 -15.17
C GLU A 593 -34.32 -14.94 -13.79
N THR A 594 -34.40 -16.26 -13.63
CA THR A 594 -34.03 -16.93 -12.36
C THR A 594 -32.54 -16.83 -12.08
N VAL A 595 -31.65 -16.98 -13.06
CA VAL A 595 -30.19 -16.80 -12.89
C VAL A 595 -29.86 -15.36 -12.47
N VAL A 596 -30.38 -14.35 -13.17
CA VAL A 596 -30.13 -12.94 -12.84
C VAL A 596 -30.71 -12.58 -11.48
N SER A 597 -31.90 -13.11 -11.14
CA SER A 597 -32.51 -12.88 -9.83
C SER A 597 -31.72 -13.55 -8.71
N LEU A 598 -31.15 -14.74 -8.94
CA LEU A 598 -30.28 -15.41 -7.97
C LEU A 598 -28.97 -14.64 -7.74
N ALA A 599 -28.35 -14.12 -8.81
CA ALA A 599 -27.13 -13.32 -8.71
C ALA A 599 -27.38 -12.05 -7.88
N ARG A 600 -28.44 -11.29 -8.22
CA ARG A 600 -28.82 -10.10 -7.44
C ARG A 600 -29.19 -10.43 -5.99
N LEU A 601 -29.89 -11.54 -5.76
CA LEU A 601 -30.24 -11.99 -4.42
C LEU A 601 -28.99 -12.33 -3.60
N TYR A 602 -28.01 -12.99 -4.21
CA TYR A 602 -26.73 -13.30 -3.57
C TYR A 602 -26.01 -12.02 -3.13
N ASP A 603 -25.84 -11.05 -4.03
CA ASP A 603 -25.16 -9.79 -3.72
C ASP A 603 -25.95 -8.94 -2.71
N MET A 604 -27.30 -8.99 -2.76
CA MET A 604 -28.15 -8.34 -1.77
C MET A 604 -28.02 -8.97 -0.38
N ILE A 605 -27.99 -10.31 -0.29
CA ILE A 605 -27.77 -11.02 0.97
C ILE A 605 -26.39 -10.68 1.53
N PHE A 606 -25.36 -10.65 0.68
CA PHE A 606 -24.02 -10.27 1.10
C PHE A 606 -24.00 -8.82 1.60
N GLY A 607 -24.56 -7.88 0.83
CA GLY A 607 -24.72 -6.48 1.23
C GLY A 607 -25.45 -6.36 2.57
N LEU A 608 -26.50 -7.15 2.82
CA LEU A 608 -27.22 -7.16 4.09
C LEU A 608 -26.38 -7.71 5.25
N ILE A 609 -25.61 -8.78 5.02
CA ILE A 609 -24.70 -9.35 6.04
C ILE A 609 -23.65 -8.32 6.47
N VAL A 610 -23.17 -7.48 5.55
CA VAL A 610 -22.20 -6.42 5.85
C VAL A 610 -22.89 -5.20 6.49
N MET A 611 -23.98 -4.73 5.90
CA MET A 611 -24.64 -3.48 6.29
C MET A 611 -25.47 -3.61 7.56
N ALA A 612 -26.02 -4.78 7.89
CA ALA A 612 -26.86 -4.94 9.09
C ALA A 612 -26.08 -4.77 10.41
N PRO A 613 -24.90 -5.40 10.60
CA PRO A 613 -24.04 -5.12 11.75
C PRO A 613 -23.60 -3.65 11.81
N LEU A 614 -23.28 -3.04 10.66
CA LEU A 614 -22.89 -1.63 10.60
C LEU A 614 -24.03 -0.71 10.99
N ALA A 615 -25.21 -0.89 10.42
CA ALA A 615 -26.41 -0.13 10.77
C ALA A 615 -26.72 -0.26 12.26
N PHE A 616 -26.57 -1.45 12.84
CA PHE A 616 -26.72 -1.66 14.28
C PHE A 616 -25.68 -0.87 15.09
N LEU A 617 -24.40 -0.96 14.75
CA LEU A 617 -23.32 -0.25 15.43
C LEU A 617 -23.41 1.28 15.27
N SER A 618 -23.78 1.77 14.09
CA SER A 618 -24.01 3.19 13.79
C SER A 618 -25.23 3.75 14.52
N TRP A 619 -26.26 2.93 14.74
CA TRP A 619 -27.44 3.31 15.50
C TRP A 619 -27.19 3.34 17.02
N MET A 620 -26.24 2.54 17.53
CA MET A 620 -25.92 2.49 18.95
C MET A 620 -25.36 3.84 19.45
N PRO A 621 -25.95 4.44 20.50
CA PRO A 621 -25.51 5.73 21.00
C PRO A 621 -24.08 5.64 21.55
N GLY A 622 -23.24 6.59 21.16
CA GLY A 622 -21.87 6.73 21.66
C GLY A 622 -20.81 5.91 20.90
N PHE A 623 -21.19 5.04 19.95
CA PHE A 623 -20.21 4.23 19.21
C PHE A 623 -19.36 5.09 18.25
N GLN A 624 -20.00 5.96 17.46
CA GLN A 624 -19.31 6.98 16.65
C GLN A 624 -18.42 7.90 17.51
N GLN A 625 -18.90 8.29 18.70
CA GLN A 625 -18.14 9.14 19.63
C GLN A 625 -16.94 8.41 20.23
N MET A 626 -17.08 7.11 20.51
CA MET A 626 -16.00 6.25 20.97
C MET A 626 -14.94 6.09 19.87
N GLN A 627 -15.36 5.80 18.64
CA GLN A 627 -14.47 5.70 17.48
C GLN A 627 -13.69 6.99 17.25
N THR A 628 -14.39 8.12 17.14
CA THR A 628 -13.76 9.43 16.93
C THR A 628 -12.83 9.81 18.08
N ARG A 629 -13.15 9.44 19.33
CA ARG A 629 -12.24 9.60 20.47
C ARG A 629 -11.01 8.69 20.37
N ILE A 630 -11.16 7.43 19.95
CA ILE A 630 -10.05 6.50 19.73
C ILE A 630 -9.15 6.97 18.59
N LEU A 631 -9.67 7.65 17.56
CA LEU A 631 -8.90 8.13 16.40
C LEU A 631 -8.27 9.52 16.61
N PHE A 632 -8.94 10.43 17.32
CA PHE A 632 -8.60 11.85 17.33
C PHE A 632 -8.31 12.47 18.70
N ASN A 633 -8.52 11.78 19.83
CA ASN A 633 -8.41 12.40 21.15
C ASN A 633 -7.04 12.23 21.82
N GLU A 634 -6.31 13.34 21.96
CA GLU A 634 -5.05 13.46 22.72
C GLU A 634 -5.17 13.08 24.22
N ALA A 635 -6.35 13.23 24.83
CA ALA A 635 -6.52 12.96 26.27
C ALA A 635 -6.57 11.46 26.59
N PHE A 636 -7.02 10.63 25.65
CA PHE A 636 -7.03 9.17 25.80
C PHE A 636 -5.59 8.62 25.81
N SER A 637 -4.76 9.09 24.87
CA SER A 637 -3.33 8.73 24.79
C SER A 637 -2.50 9.33 25.95
N ARG A 638 -2.74 10.60 26.34
CA ARG A 638 -2.09 11.20 27.52
C ARG A 638 -2.50 10.52 28.83
N GLY A 639 -3.77 10.12 28.99
CA GLY A 639 -4.24 9.40 30.18
C GLY A 639 -3.52 8.07 30.40
N LEU A 640 -3.27 7.33 29.31
CA LEU A 640 -2.46 6.11 29.32
C LEU A 640 -0.98 6.41 29.64
N GLN A 641 -0.38 7.43 29.03
CA GLN A 641 1.02 7.80 29.29
C GLN A 641 1.28 8.35 30.72
N ILE A 642 0.33 9.09 31.31
CA ILE A 642 0.46 9.64 32.67
C ILE A 642 0.44 8.53 33.73
N SER A 643 -0.26 7.42 33.51
CA SER A 643 -0.25 6.27 34.41
C SER A 643 1.15 5.63 34.56
N ARG A 644 1.96 5.73 33.51
CA ARG A 644 3.37 5.32 33.43
C ARG A 644 4.30 6.19 34.29
N ILE A 645 4.00 7.49 34.37
CA ILE A 645 4.73 8.46 35.21
C ILE A 645 4.35 8.30 36.69
N LEU A 646 3.08 7.99 36.97
CA LEU A 646 2.59 7.78 38.33
C LEU A 646 3.06 6.44 38.95
N THR A 647 3.27 5.40 38.14
CA THR A 647 3.85 4.12 38.58
C THR A 647 5.36 4.19 38.81
N GLY A 648 6.09 5.00 38.03
CA GLY A 648 7.53 5.25 38.23
C GLY A 648 7.89 6.15 39.42
N LYS A 649 6.92 6.82 40.04
CA LYS A 649 7.15 7.75 41.17
C LYS A 649 6.90 7.16 42.57
N LYS A 650 6.52 5.88 42.66
CA LYS A 650 6.11 5.23 43.91
C LYS A 650 7.20 4.38 44.61
N SER A 651 8.48 4.67 44.38
CA SER A 651 9.59 3.93 45.02
C SER A 651 10.65 4.81 45.71
N ASN A 652 10.32 6.03 46.17
CA ASN A 652 11.24 6.83 47.00
C ASN A 652 10.50 7.70 48.02
N VAL A 653 9.62 7.09 48.81
CA VAL A 653 9.27 7.62 50.13
C VAL A 653 9.12 6.42 51.05
N ASP A 654 10.20 6.07 51.74
CA ASP A 654 10.23 5.53 53.11
C ASP A 654 11.69 5.25 53.49
N THR A 655 12.38 6.30 53.97
CA THR A 655 13.32 6.30 55.11
C THR A 655 13.48 7.74 55.58
#